data_AF-A0A1R3RUL2-F1
#
_entry.id   AF-A0A1R3RUL2-F1
#
_cell.length_a   1.000
_cell.length_b   1.000
_cell.length_c   1.000
_cell.angle_alpha   90.00
_cell.angle_beta   90.00
_cell.angle_gamma   90.00
#
_symmetry.space_group_name_H-M   'P 1'
#
loop_
_entity.id
_entity.type
_entity.pdbx_description
1 polymer ?
#
loop_
_entity_poly.entity_id
_entity_poly.type
_entity_poly.pdbx_seq_one_letter_code
_entity_poly.pdbx_strand_id
1 'polypeptide(L)'
;MESPLTQQSRPETFKPKIVQLYENLFQTTDYAEPSEGFWREFFLLPPDRTRLNAVLDQLSPDETLNLQIQTQQLFARAIREASSASSPTASYALETLTVFLACVLKKKYTNPSSDVITVLAGLDDVDHAISNFVAVLDGIIRNGSSYDLRLKAIRTAIAMTGGAYKTSLVSYFTHRDLFPSLMKFIQETDTPMQVFEPFALLGLLANYNKFEFQNPYQLRLDDFVNESSIQKIAKGVGLSCGALRNSYVAVQDDSPEGWTLIGTLIYFGLGVLSPGKKEKATAPTAEEAKDLFAALPAQQASILLATYDFINANKLFGYHLISATPEKDNEETPFACFLSLTSYLLQHAYRSPRVAHYAELNLLTLRILSEDSTLCKQLCSEESKRKVRLCRQRQPYLPLVPGDRVLATAIFDILIDTLTHNLRRRLDVTLYSHCIAILLRLLTYLSMNKIRLSYHWSELWRTLLSLMRFLTTYAPDLTTNPHTTTLTTSLINLIAFCVCSGDTFLPDPLSYDDLFYKLVETGPIITRFRDVYNFKTSTSVDPSSKDVHVAAIDTLISVSTHFYTLLFVPDQNPDAGGEAAPVPANLKKHLSPREVHRIIKQGYETLSIQPPEGLSAWTRYREADWKTELKRAARCAVDDARGLVV
;
A
#
# COMPACT_ATOMS: atom_id res chain seq x y z
N MET A 1 33.33 -70.43 2.51
CA MET A 1 33.03 -69.13 3.13
C MET A 1 32.76 -68.16 2.00
N GLU A 2 31.49 -67.97 1.65
CA GLU A 2 31.10 -66.98 0.65
C GLU A 2 31.08 -65.60 1.30
N SER A 3 31.74 -64.64 0.64
CA SER A 3 31.81 -63.25 1.08
C SER A 3 30.41 -62.61 1.00
N PRO A 4 29.89 -61.97 2.06
CA PRO A 4 28.51 -61.48 2.11
C PRO A 4 28.30 -60.12 1.43
N LEU A 5 29.20 -59.72 0.53
CA LEU A 5 29.16 -58.42 -0.12
C LEU A 5 28.70 -58.56 -1.57
N THR A 6 27.38 -58.54 -1.76
CA THR A 6 26.78 -58.33 -3.08
C THR A 6 27.01 -56.89 -3.51
N GLN A 7 27.83 -56.71 -4.55
CA GLN A 7 28.09 -55.41 -5.15
C GLN A 7 26.81 -54.94 -5.85
N GLN A 8 26.06 -54.03 -5.22
CA GLN A 8 24.90 -53.40 -5.85
C GLN A 8 25.36 -52.62 -7.08
N SER A 9 24.75 -52.90 -8.24
CA SER A 9 24.97 -52.17 -9.48
C SER A 9 24.69 -50.68 -9.26
N ARG A 10 25.66 -49.83 -9.61
CA ARG A 10 25.56 -48.37 -9.47
C ARG A 10 24.31 -47.88 -10.23
N PRO A 11 23.34 -47.22 -9.59
CA PRO A 11 22.18 -46.71 -10.29
C PRO A 11 22.59 -45.62 -11.30
N GLU A 12 21.92 -45.57 -12.46
CA GLU A 12 22.24 -44.63 -13.55
C GLU A 12 22.04 -43.15 -13.15
N THR A 13 21.26 -42.89 -12.10
CA THR A 13 21.11 -41.58 -11.47
C THR A 13 21.13 -41.72 -9.94
N PHE A 14 22.02 -40.97 -9.28
CA PHE A 14 22.04 -40.88 -7.82
C PHE A 14 20.86 -40.02 -7.34
N LYS A 15 19.83 -40.65 -6.77
CA LYS A 15 18.76 -39.96 -6.05
C LYS A 15 19.20 -39.70 -4.59
N PRO A 16 19.06 -38.47 -4.06
CA PRO A 16 19.28 -38.22 -2.63
C PRO A 16 18.35 -39.07 -1.78
N LYS A 17 18.85 -39.59 -0.66
CA LYS A 17 18.08 -40.50 0.20
C LYS A 17 16.79 -39.86 0.75
N ILE A 18 16.84 -38.57 1.07
CA ILE A 18 15.65 -37.83 1.52
C ILE A 18 14.52 -37.84 0.48
N VAL A 19 14.84 -37.81 -0.82
CA VAL A 19 13.84 -37.87 -1.90
C VAL A 19 13.19 -39.26 -1.95
N GLN A 20 13.97 -40.33 -1.73
CA GLN A 20 13.41 -41.69 -1.63
C GLN A 20 12.47 -41.81 -0.43
N LEU A 21 12.76 -41.15 0.70
CA LEU A 21 11.86 -41.14 1.85
C LEU A 21 10.55 -40.39 1.56
N TYR A 22 10.57 -39.33 0.75
CA TYR A 22 9.35 -38.66 0.29
C TYR A 22 8.51 -39.56 -0.61
N GLU A 23 9.14 -40.21 -1.60
CA GLU A 23 8.48 -41.17 -2.51
C GLU A 23 7.85 -42.33 -1.70
N ASN A 24 8.60 -42.88 -0.73
CA ASN A 24 8.10 -43.95 0.13
C ASN A 24 6.91 -43.52 1.01
N LEU A 25 6.86 -42.26 1.43
CA LEU A 25 5.77 -41.76 2.27
C LEU A 25 4.49 -41.46 1.47
N PHE A 26 4.62 -40.93 0.25
CA PHE A 26 3.48 -40.38 -0.50
C PHE A 26 3.10 -41.14 -1.78
N GLN A 27 3.98 -41.99 -2.33
CA GLN A 27 3.78 -42.64 -3.63
C GLN A 27 3.66 -44.17 -3.54
N THR A 28 3.68 -44.74 -2.33
CA THR A 28 3.62 -46.19 -2.12
C THR A 28 2.18 -46.69 -2.10
N THR A 29 1.87 -47.72 -2.90
CA THR A 29 0.55 -48.36 -2.98
C THR A 29 0.20 -49.21 -1.77
N ASP A 30 1.20 -49.81 -1.12
CA ASP A 30 1.02 -50.60 0.12
C ASP A 30 1.50 -49.79 1.32
N TYR A 31 0.57 -49.16 2.04
CA TYR A 31 0.91 -48.37 3.22
C TYR A 31 1.29 -49.27 4.40
N ALA A 32 2.58 -49.26 4.74
CA ALA A 32 3.08 -49.77 6.01
C ALA A 32 3.43 -48.60 6.94
N GLU A 33 3.04 -48.68 8.20
CA GLU A 33 3.33 -47.63 9.17
C GLU A 33 4.85 -47.40 9.29
N PRO A 34 5.36 -46.17 9.08
CA PRO A 34 6.79 -45.92 9.11
C PRO A 34 7.39 -46.14 10.50
N SER A 35 8.47 -46.92 10.56
CA SER A 35 9.18 -47.20 11.82
C SER A 35 9.84 -45.95 12.44
N GLU A 36 10.18 -46.00 13.74
CA GLU A 36 10.97 -44.95 14.39
C GLU A 36 12.32 -44.70 13.69
N GLY A 37 12.94 -45.73 13.10
CA GLY A 37 14.16 -45.59 12.32
C GLY A 37 13.97 -44.73 11.06
N PHE A 38 12.81 -44.88 10.39
CA PHE A 38 12.45 -44.07 9.23
C PHE A 38 12.36 -42.58 9.61
N TRP A 39 11.63 -42.24 10.67
CA TRP A 39 11.44 -40.85 11.08
C TRP A 39 12.73 -40.18 11.54
N ARG A 40 13.57 -40.92 12.27
CA ARG A 40 14.90 -40.43 12.66
C ARG A 40 15.75 -40.10 11.44
N GLU A 41 15.76 -40.97 10.43
CA GLU A 41 16.49 -40.71 9.20
C GLU A 41 15.89 -39.54 8.41
N PHE A 42 14.56 -39.47 8.33
CA PHE A 42 13.82 -38.41 7.64
C PHE A 42 14.19 -37.01 8.12
N PHE A 43 14.22 -36.78 9.44
CA PHE A 43 14.51 -35.46 10.00
C PHE A 43 15.99 -35.21 10.28
N LEU A 44 16.85 -36.22 10.17
CA LEU A 44 18.30 -36.05 10.24
C LEU A 44 18.88 -35.52 8.91
N LEU A 45 18.27 -35.88 7.78
CA LEU A 45 18.70 -35.47 6.45
C LEU A 45 18.23 -34.04 6.12
N PRO A 46 19.04 -33.25 5.39
CA PRO A 46 18.63 -31.93 4.94
C PRO A 46 17.45 -32.02 3.97
N PRO A 47 16.37 -31.23 4.17
CA PRO A 47 15.17 -31.32 3.35
C PRO A 47 15.42 -30.71 1.96
N ASP A 48 15.04 -31.46 0.91
CA ASP A 48 15.00 -30.94 -0.45
C ASP A 48 13.62 -30.32 -0.70
N ARG A 49 13.52 -29.00 -0.46
CA ARG A 49 12.26 -28.25 -0.53
C ARG A 49 11.62 -28.36 -1.92
N THR A 50 12.40 -28.25 -2.98
CA THR A 50 11.90 -28.28 -4.36
C THR A 50 11.34 -29.66 -4.70
N ARG A 51 12.01 -30.74 -4.29
CA ARG A 51 11.50 -32.10 -4.51
C ARG A 51 10.30 -32.44 -3.65
N LEU A 52 10.30 -32.07 -2.37
CA LEU A 52 9.14 -32.26 -1.50
C LEU A 52 7.91 -31.51 -2.05
N ASN A 53 8.09 -30.26 -2.47
CA ASN A 53 7.05 -29.47 -3.11
C ASN A 53 6.52 -30.17 -4.37
N ALA A 54 7.42 -30.63 -5.26
CA ALA A 54 7.02 -31.34 -6.48
C ALA A 54 6.24 -32.64 -6.19
N VAL A 55 6.62 -33.41 -5.17
CA VAL A 55 5.90 -34.64 -4.76
C VAL A 55 4.51 -34.30 -4.24
N LEU A 56 4.38 -33.28 -3.40
CA LEU A 56 3.11 -32.88 -2.82
C LEU A 56 2.18 -32.18 -3.83
N ASP A 57 2.72 -31.36 -4.75
CA ASP A 57 1.92 -30.67 -5.77
C ASP A 57 1.35 -31.63 -6.83
N GLN A 58 1.96 -32.82 -7.02
CA GLN A 58 1.41 -33.88 -7.88
C GLN A 58 0.12 -34.49 -7.35
N LEU A 59 -0.10 -34.47 -6.03
CA LEU A 59 -1.29 -35.06 -5.41
C LEU A 59 -2.52 -34.17 -5.65
N SER A 60 -3.62 -34.75 -6.09
CA SER A 60 -4.91 -34.06 -6.11
C SER A 60 -5.46 -33.84 -4.68
N PRO A 61 -6.46 -32.95 -4.48
CA PRO A 61 -7.10 -32.80 -3.17
C PRO A 61 -7.66 -34.12 -2.63
N ASP A 62 -8.27 -34.94 -3.49
CA ASP A 62 -8.86 -36.23 -3.12
C ASP A 62 -7.80 -37.27 -2.78
N GLU A 63 -6.70 -37.32 -3.55
CA GLU A 63 -5.55 -38.19 -3.23
C GLU A 63 -4.90 -37.78 -1.91
N THR A 64 -4.81 -36.47 -1.63
CA THR A 64 -4.28 -35.97 -0.36
C THR A 64 -5.16 -36.40 0.82
N LEU A 65 -6.48 -36.42 0.63
CA LEU A 65 -7.43 -36.92 1.63
C LEU A 65 -7.31 -38.43 1.84
N ASN A 66 -7.10 -39.20 0.77
CA ASN A 66 -6.84 -40.64 0.88
C ASN A 66 -5.54 -40.95 1.63
N LEU A 67 -4.57 -40.03 1.60
CA LEU A 67 -3.31 -40.09 2.33
C LEU A 67 -3.35 -39.42 3.72
N GLN A 68 -4.55 -39.20 4.29
CA GLN A 68 -4.73 -38.49 5.56
C GLN A 68 -3.88 -39.05 6.71
N ILE A 69 -3.66 -40.37 6.76
CA ILE A 69 -2.88 -41.00 7.84
C ILE A 69 -1.41 -40.57 7.73
N GLN A 70 -0.85 -40.62 6.53
CA GLN A 70 0.53 -40.24 6.23
C GLN A 70 0.75 -38.75 6.50
N THR A 71 -0.18 -37.90 6.07
CA THR A 71 -0.09 -36.45 6.24
C THR A 71 -0.21 -36.05 7.71
N GLN A 72 -1.13 -36.67 8.47
CA GLN A 72 -1.26 -36.47 9.92
C GLN A 72 0.00 -36.92 10.66
N GLN A 73 0.56 -38.09 10.32
CA GLN A 73 1.79 -38.57 10.93
C GLN A 73 2.98 -37.66 10.64
N LEU A 74 3.15 -37.20 9.39
CA LEU A 74 4.21 -36.26 9.03
C LEU A 74 4.06 -34.96 9.84
N PHE A 75 2.84 -34.41 9.93
CA PHE A 75 2.56 -33.19 10.68
C PHE A 75 2.89 -33.36 12.17
N ALA A 76 2.34 -34.39 12.83
CA ALA A 76 2.56 -34.66 14.24
C ALA A 76 4.05 -34.92 14.55
N ARG A 77 4.74 -35.71 13.72
CA ARG A 77 6.17 -36.01 13.90
C ARG A 77 7.04 -34.81 13.69
N ALA A 78 6.79 -33.99 12.67
CA ALA A 78 7.57 -32.79 12.45
C ALA A 78 7.40 -31.77 13.59
N ILE A 79 6.21 -31.67 14.21
CA ILE A 79 6.01 -30.83 15.41
C ILE A 79 6.87 -31.34 16.57
N ARG A 80 6.85 -32.65 16.82
CA ARG A 80 7.64 -33.27 17.88
C ARG A 80 9.14 -33.04 17.67
N GLU A 81 9.63 -33.25 16.46
CA GLU A 81 11.06 -33.05 16.14
C GLU A 81 11.44 -31.56 16.19
N ALA A 82 10.55 -30.64 15.79
CA ALA A 82 10.75 -29.20 15.97
C ALA A 82 10.87 -28.80 17.45
N SER A 83 10.12 -29.44 18.34
CA SER A 83 10.19 -29.18 19.79
C SER A 83 11.43 -29.75 20.49
N SER A 84 12.16 -30.67 19.84
CA SER A 84 13.30 -31.39 20.45
C SER A 84 14.49 -30.48 20.79
N ALA A 85 14.51 -29.24 20.29
CA ALA A 85 15.61 -28.26 20.38
C ALA A 85 16.97 -28.79 19.88
N SER A 86 17.01 -29.95 19.24
CA SER A 86 18.21 -30.56 18.67
C SER A 86 18.51 -29.97 17.30
N SER A 87 19.72 -29.47 17.10
CA SER A 87 20.20 -29.00 15.80
C SER A 87 20.98 -30.12 15.10
N PRO A 88 20.75 -30.41 13.80
CA PRO A 88 19.94 -29.66 12.84
C PRO A 88 18.46 -30.11 12.73
N THR A 89 18.06 -31.16 13.44
CA THR A 89 16.75 -31.82 13.32
C THR A 89 15.57 -30.87 13.43
N ALA A 90 15.56 -30.00 14.46
CA ALA A 90 14.47 -29.04 14.68
C ALA A 90 14.33 -28.06 13.50
N SER A 91 15.46 -27.65 12.92
CA SER A 91 15.48 -26.78 11.74
C SER A 91 14.90 -27.48 10.51
N TYR A 92 15.34 -28.72 10.25
CA TYR A 92 14.85 -29.50 9.11
C TYR A 92 13.37 -29.86 9.24
N ALA A 93 12.88 -30.09 10.46
CA ALA A 93 11.47 -30.30 10.74
C ALA A 93 10.62 -29.06 10.42
N LEU A 94 11.05 -27.86 10.81
CA LEU A 94 10.34 -26.61 10.46
C LEU A 94 10.33 -26.34 8.96
N GLU A 95 11.43 -26.61 8.25
CA GLU A 95 11.48 -26.46 6.80
C GLU A 95 10.52 -27.44 6.10
N THR A 96 10.49 -28.70 6.55
CA THR A 96 9.54 -29.70 6.06
C THR A 96 8.09 -29.27 6.32
N LEU A 97 7.78 -28.81 7.55
CA LEU A 97 6.45 -28.30 7.89
C LEU A 97 6.05 -27.12 7.01
N THR A 98 6.97 -26.20 6.74
CA THR A 98 6.70 -25.02 5.91
C THR A 98 6.29 -25.44 4.51
N VAL A 99 7.07 -26.32 3.85
CA VAL A 99 6.77 -26.81 2.50
C VAL A 99 5.47 -27.64 2.49
N PHE A 100 5.30 -28.52 3.48
CA PHE A 100 4.11 -29.35 3.62
C PHE A 100 2.84 -28.50 3.74
N LEU A 101 2.82 -27.54 4.67
CA LEU A 101 1.68 -26.62 4.87
C LEU A 101 1.42 -25.78 3.62
N ALA A 102 2.47 -25.25 2.99
CA ALA A 102 2.33 -24.42 1.81
C ALA A 102 1.74 -25.17 0.60
N CYS A 103 2.03 -26.46 0.45
CA CYS A 103 1.49 -27.32 -0.61
C CYS A 103 0.07 -27.81 -0.29
N VAL A 104 -0.14 -28.33 0.91
CA VAL A 104 -1.43 -28.89 1.34
C VAL A 104 -2.51 -27.82 1.41
N LEU A 105 -2.24 -26.70 2.08
CA LEU A 105 -3.22 -25.61 2.23
C LEU A 105 -3.47 -24.83 0.94
N LYS A 106 -2.63 -25.02 -0.08
CA LYS A 106 -2.82 -24.45 -1.43
C LYS A 106 -3.92 -25.16 -2.22
N LYS A 107 -4.23 -26.42 -1.87
CA LYS A 107 -5.19 -27.25 -2.60
C LYS A 107 -6.63 -26.76 -2.39
N LYS A 108 -7.46 -26.94 -3.42
CA LYS A 108 -8.87 -26.55 -3.41
C LYS A 108 -9.72 -27.75 -2.99
N TYR A 109 -9.94 -27.87 -1.69
CA TYR A 109 -10.81 -28.89 -1.12
C TYR A 109 -12.29 -28.56 -1.30
N THR A 110 -13.14 -29.60 -1.29
CA THR A 110 -14.60 -29.46 -1.40
C THR A 110 -15.19 -28.76 -0.17
N ASN A 111 -14.73 -29.15 1.02
CA ASN A 111 -15.07 -28.55 2.30
C ASN A 111 -13.79 -28.00 2.97
N PRO A 112 -13.33 -26.79 2.63
CA PRO A 112 -12.01 -26.28 3.03
C PRO A 112 -11.70 -26.36 4.53
N SER A 113 -12.68 -26.16 5.41
CA SER A 113 -12.45 -26.27 6.85
C SER A 113 -12.29 -27.73 7.29
N SER A 114 -13.27 -28.59 6.97
CA SER A 114 -13.26 -30.00 7.42
C SER A 114 -12.14 -30.80 6.78
N ASP A 115 -11.94 -30.65 5.48
CA ASP A 115 -10.98 -31.45 4.72
C ASP A 115 -9.54 -31.12 5.12
N VAL A 116 -9.23 -29.84 5.35
CA VAL A 116 -7.91 -29.43 5.85
C VAL A 116 -7.66 -29.97 7.26
N ILE A 117 -8.67 -29.93 8.14
CA ILE A 117 -8.57 -30.51 9.49
C ILE A 117 -8.28 -32.00 9.39
N THR A 118 -9.01 -32.71 8.54
CA THR A 118 -8.81 -34.13 8.27
C THR A 118 -7.39 -34.42 7.78
N VAL A 119 -6.84 -33.64 6.87
CA VAL A 119 -5.47 -33.85 6.35
C VAL A 119 -4.38 -33.58 7.41
N LEU A 120 -4.58 -32.59 8.28
CA LEU A 120 -3.55 -32.17 9.23
C LEU A 120 -3.54 -32.96 10.53
N ALA A 121 -4.71 -33.18 11.13
CA ALA A 121 -4.82 -33.70 12.50
C ALA A 121 -5.94 -34.71 12.71
N GLY A 122 -6.89 -34.83 11.77
CA GLY A 122 -8.13 -35.54 12.02
C GLY A 122 -9.12 -34.69 12.84
N LEU A 123 -10.41 -34.99 12.73
CA LEU A 123 -11.46 -34.20 13.38
C LEU A 123 -11.43 -34.33 14.91
N ASP A 124 -11.02 -35.50 15.43
CA ASP A 124 -11.04 -35.79 16.87
C ASP A 124 -9.86 -35.14 17.62
N ASP A 125 -8.68 -35.04 16.99
CA ASP A 125 -7.44 -34.60 17.62
C ASP A 125 -7.00 -33.17 17.21
N VAL A 126 -7.80 -32.47 16.40
CA VAL A 126 -7.45 -31.15 15.85
C VAL A 126 -7.09 -30.13 16.92
N ASP A 127 -7.89 -30.06 17.99
CA ASP A 127 -7.68 -29.09 19.06
C ASP A 127 -6.32 -29.30 19.73
N HIS A 128 -5.97 -30.55 20.02
CA HIS A 128 -4.70 -30.90 20.63
C HIS A 128 -3.53 -30.66 19.66
N ALA A 129 -3.62 -31.16 18.43
CA ALA A 129 -2.54 -31.07 17.44
C ALA A 129 -2.21 -29.62 17.08
N ILE A 130 -3.23 -28.79 16.78
CA ILE A 130 -3.02 -27.40 16.36
C ILE A 130 -2.63 -26.52 17.56
N SER A 131 -3.22 -26.73 18.74
CA SER A 131 -2.78 -26.01 19.94
C SER A 131 -1.32 -26.32 20.28
N ASN A 132 -0.91 -27.58 20.16
CA ASN A 132 0.49 -27.98 20.34
C ASN A 132 1.40 -27.38 19.27
N PHE A 133 0.97 -27.36 18.00
CA PHE A 133 1.72 -26.72 16.93
C PHE A 133 1.99 -25.24 17.21
N VAL A 134 0.95 -24.47 17.54
CA VAL A 134 1.10 -23.03 17.88
C VAL A 134 1.96 -22.88 19.14
N ALA A 135 1.87 -23.80 20.10
CA ALA A 135 2.69 -23.80 21.29
C ALA A 135 4.18 -23.98 21.01
N VAL A 136 4.53 -24.94 20.15
CA VAL A 136 5.90 -25.21 19.73
C VAL A 136 6.45 -24.01 18.96
N LEU A 137 5.67 -23.43 18.03
CA LEU A 137 6.09 -22.23 17.31
C LEU A 137 6.34 -21.04 18.25
N ASP A 138 5.43 -20.76 19.18
CA ASP A 138 5.60 -19.70 20.19
C ASP A 138 6.89 -19.90 21.02
N GLY A 139 7.11 -21.13 21.50
CA GLY A 139 8.31 -21.48 22.26
C GLY A 139 9.61 -21.28 21.46
N ILE A 140 9.63 -21.73 20.20
CA ILE A 140 10.78 -21.58 19.32
C ILE A 140 11.01 -20.11 18.97
N ILE A 141 9.97 -19.35 18.59
CA ILE A 141 10.11 -17.92 18.25
C ILE A 141 10.65 -17.13 19.45
N ARG A 142 10.21 -17.46 20.66
CA ARG A 142 10.63 -16.77 21.89
C ARG A 142 12.04 -17.13 22.33
N ASN A 143 12.41 -18.41 22.29
CA ASN A 143 13.59 -18.94 22.98
C ASN A 143 14.48 -19.85 22.13
N GLY A 144 14.28 -19.89 20.81
CA GLY A 144 15.07 -20.71 19.90
C GLY A 144 16.56 -20.40 19.97
N SER A 145 17.39 -21.44 19.81
CA SER A 145 18.84 -21.36 19.97
C SER A 145 19.55 -20.49 18.93
N SER A 146 18.95 -20.30 17.75
CA SER A 146 19.48 -19.45 16.69
C SER A 146 18.40 -18.57 16.07
N TYR A 147 18.79 -17.40 15.52
CA TYR A 147 17.87 -16.54 14.77
C TYR A 147 17.30 -17.24 13.53
N ASP A 148 18.11 -18.05 12.85
CA ASP A 148 17.66 -18.83 11.69
C ASP A 148 16.55 -19.81 12.06
N LEU A 149 16.67 -20.52 13.20
CA LEU A 149 15.63 -21.43 13.68
C LEU A 149 14.34 -20.66 14.03
N ARG A 150 14.48 -19.53 14.72
CA ARG A 150 13.34 -18.64 15.07
C ARG A 150 12.65 -18.12 13.82
N LEU A 151 13.41 -17.69 12.81
CA LEU A 151 12.88 -17.21 11.54
C LEU A 151 12.16 -18.33 10.77
N LYS A 152 12.69 -19.56 10.78
CA LYS A 152 12.01 -20.73 10.21
C LYS A 152 10.65 -20.97 10.89
N ALA A 153 10.57 -20.86 12.21
CA ALA A 153 9.30 -20.98 12.93
C ALA A 153 8.31 -19.87 12.54
N ILE A 154 8.78 -18.63 12.35
CA ILE A 154 7.94 -17.53 11.83
C ILE A 154 7.44 -17.87 10.42
N ARG A 155 8.29 -18.38 9.52
CA ARG A 155 7.90 -18.79 8.17
C ARG A 155 6.89 -19.93 8.17
N THR A 156 7.04 -20.90 9.07
CA THR A 156 6.06 -21.97 9.26
C THR A 156 4.72 -21.42 9.76
N ALA A 157 4.73 -20.43 10.66
CA ALA A 157 3.51 -19.72 11.08
C ALA A 157 2.86 -18.94 9.91
N ILE A 158 3.65 -18.29 9.04
CA ILE A 158 3.14 -17.64 7.83
C ILE A 158 2.52 -18.66 6.88
N ALA A 159 3.15 -19.82 6.67
CA ALA A 159 2.59 -20.89 5.83
C ALA A 159 1.23 -21.37 6.34
N MET A 160 1.10 -21.56 7.66
CA MET A 160 -0.16 -21.92 8.29
C MET A 160 -1.22 -20.82 8.16
N THR A 161 -0.88 -19.60 8.60
CA THR A 161 -1.84 -18.48 8.66
C THR A 161 -2.29 -18.03 7.28
N GLY A 162 -1.38 -17.99 6.30
CA GLY A 162 -1.68 -17.66 4.91
C GLY A 162 -2.47 -18.75 4.19
N GLY A 163 -2.09 -20.02 4.38
CA GLY A 163 -2.77 -21.16 3.74
C GLY A 163 -4.16 -21.44 4.33
N ALA A 164 -4.29 -21.35 5.65
CA ALA A 164 -5.52 -21.69 6.37
C ALA A 164 -6.42 -20.47 6.67
N TYR A 165 -6.16 -19.31 6.06
CA TYR A 165 -6.79 -18.02 6.38
C TYR A 165 -8.33 -18.02 6.35
N LYS A 166 -8.93 -18.88 5.52
CA LYS A 166 -10.39 -19.02 5.38
C LYS A 166 -11.01 -20.08 6.30
N THR A 167 -10.20 -20.74 7.13
CA THR A 167 -10.62 -21.83 8.02
C THR A 167 -10.61 -21.37 9.47
N SER A 168 -11.19 -22.17 10.36
CA SER A 168 -11.11 -21.94 11.81
C SER A 168 -9.70 -22.12 12.38
N LEU A 169 -8.76 -22.73 11.65
CA LEU A 169 -7.44 -23.07 12.20
C LEU A 169 -6.59 -21.85 12.59
N VAL A 170 -6.87 -20.67 12.03
CA VAL A 170 -6.16 -19.44 12.41
C VAL A 170 -6.64 -18.93 13.78
N SER A 171 -7.82 -19.32 14.27
CA SER A 171 -8.28 -18.89 15.61
C SER A 171 -7.40 -19.42 16.74
N TYR A 172 -6.70 -20.55 16.57
CA TYR A 172 -5.74 -21.03 17.58
C TYR A 172 -4.57 -20.05 17.78
N PHE A 173 -4.18 -19.31 16.74
CA PHE A 173 -3.21 -18.21 16.86
C PHE A 173 -3.79 -16.99 17.58
N THR A 174 -5.11 -16.81 17.62
CA THR A 174 -5.74 -15.76 18.43
C THR A 174 -5.87 -16.16 19.89
N HIS A 175 -6.04 -17.45 20.18
CA HIS A 175 -6.10 -17.97 21.55
C HIS A 175 -4.71 -17.99 22.22
N ARG A 176 -3.64 -18.22 21.45
CA ARG A 176 -2.26 -18.14 21.92
C ARG A 176 -1.55 -16.93 21.33
N ASP A 177 -1.37 -15.92 22.17
CA ASP A 177 -0.77 -14.64 21.78
C ASP A 177 0.72 -14.78 21.40
N LEU A 178 1.02 -14.71 20.09
CA LEU A 178 2.38 -14.71 19.55
C LEU A 178 3.05 -13.32 19.62
N PHE A 179 2.31 -12.26 19.92
CA PHE A 179 2.82 -10.88 19.88
C PHE A 179 4.09 -10.70 20.73
N PRO A 180 4.17 -11.18 21.99
CA PRO A 180 5.39 -11.02 22.80
C PRO A 180 6.60 -11.71 22.18
N SER A 181 6.40 -12.87 21.56
CA SER A 181 7.47 -13.65 20.93
C SER A 181 7.97 -12.98 19.66
N LEU A 182 7.06 -12.43 18.85
CA LEU A 182 7.41 -11.64 17.65
C LEU A 182 8.15 -10.36 18.03
N MET A 183 7.68 -9.62 19.05
CA MET A 183 8.34 -8.40 19.50
C MET A 183 9.72 -8.68 20.08
N LYS A 184 9.88 -9.76 20.86
CA LYS A 184 11.20 -10.20 21.33
C LYS A 184 12.15 -10.49 20.16
N PHE A 185 11.68 -11.18 19.12
CA PHE A 185 12.50 -11.41 17.92
C PHE A 185 12.94 -10.11 17.24
N ILE A 186 12.02 -9.16 17.06
CA ILE A 186 12.31 -7.85 16.46
C ILE A 186 13.26 -7.02 17.33
N GLN A 187 13.10 -7.08 18.65
CA GLN A 187 13.96 -6.36 19.57
C GLN A 187 15.39 -6.88 19.55
N GLU A 188 15.57 -8.19 19.43
CA GLU A 188 16.90 -8.81 19.50
C GLU A 188 17.61 -8.81 18.12
N THR A 189 16.90 -8.75 16.98
CA THR A 189 17.57 -8.75 15.67
C THR A 189 18.42 -7.50 15.43
N ASP A 190 19.63 -7.71 14.93
CA ASP A 190 20.56 -6.66 14.49
C ASP A 190 20.38 -6.30 13.01
N THR A 191 19.67 -7.14 12.25
CA THR A 191 19.50 -6.96 10.80
C THR A 191 18.09 -6.46 10.50
N PRO A 192 17.92 -5.20 10.07
CA PRO A 192 16.59 -4.63 9.80
C PRO A 192 15.76 -5.40 8.76
N MET A 193 16.41 -6.12 7.84
CA MET A 193 15.72 -6.96 6.84
C MET A 193 14.97 -8.15 7.47
N GLN A 194 15.43 -8.67 8.60
CA GLN A 194 14.79 -9.79 9.30
C GLN A 194 13.49 -9.38 10.02
N VAL A 195 13.17 -8.09 10.05
CA VAL A 195 11.93 -7.57 10.62
C VAL A 195 10.73 -7.83 9.70
N PHE A 196 10.97 -8.09 8.42
CA PHE A 196 9.93 -8.31 7.42
C PHE A 196 8.97 -9.46 7.81
N GLU A 197 9.48 -10.67 7.99
CA GLU A 197 8.65 -11.85 8.28
C GLU A 197 7.82 -11.74 9.57
N PRO A 198 8.38 -11.38 10.75
CA PRO A 198 7.58 -11.25 11.97
C PRO A 198 6.53 -10.14 11.86
N PHE A 199 6.83 -9.05 11.17
CA PHE A 199 5.88 -7.95 10.98
C PHE A 199 4.78 -8.29 9.98
N ALA A 200 5.11 -8.99 8.88
CA ALA A 200 4.13 -9.51 7.93
C ALA A 200 3.17 -10.49 8.61
N LEU A 201 3.69 -11.45 9.41
CA LEU A 201 2.86 -12.38 10.18
C LEU A 201 1.91 -11.65 11.14
N LEU A 202 2.41 -10.63 11.84
CA LEU A 202 1.58 -9.80 12.72
C LEU A 202 0.44 -9.12 11.95
N GLY A 203 0.70 -8.58 10.76
CA GLY A 203 -0.34 -8.01 9.90
C GLY A 203 -1.40 -9.03 9.48
N LEU A 204 -1.01 -10.25 9.11
CA LEU A 204 -1.95 -11.32 8.76
C LEU A 204 -2.85 -11.68 9.96
N LEU A 205 -2.24 -11.84 11.14
CA LEU A 205 -2.94 -12.19 12.37
C LEU A 205 -3.88 -11.06 12.83
N ALA A 206 -3.48 -9.80 12.71
CA ALA A 206 -4.29 -8.64 13.06
C ALA A 206 -5.51 -8.45 12.12
N ASN A 207 -5.44 -8.97 10.89
CA ASN A 207 -6.56 -8.89 9.93
C ASN A 207 -7.50 -10.09 9.95
N TYR A 208 -7.10 -11.22 10.56
CA TYR A 208 -7.95 -12.40 10.62
C TYR A 208 -9.26 -12.06 11.34
N ASN A 209 -10.38 -12.15 10.60
CA ASN A 209 -11.74 -11.87 11.08
C ASN A 209 -11.88 -10.54 11.85
N LYS A 210 -11.06 -9.55 11.49
CA LYS A 210 -10.98 -8.22 12.10
C LYS A 210 -12.31 -7.45 12.13
N PHE A 211 -13.22 -7.74 11.21
CA PHE A 211 -14.52 -7.06 11.13
C PHE A 211 -15.68 -7.92 11.66
N GLU A 212 -15.37 -9.07 12.24
CA GLU A 212 -16.31 -10.07 12.73
C GLU A 212 -16.25 -10.17 14.25
N PHE A 213 -15.06 -10.02 14.85
CA PHE A 213 -14.87 -9.97 16.31
C PHE A 213 -13.69 -9.08 16.69
N GLN A 214 -13.55 -8.80 17.98
CA GLN A 214 -12.44 -8.02 18.52
C GLN A 214 -11.15 -8.84 18.50
N ASN A 215 -10.26 -8.54 17.56
CA ASN A 215 -9.02 -9.28 17.39
C ASN A 215 -7.96 -8.86 18.43
N PRO A 216 -7.37 -9.79 19.21
CA PRO A 216 -6.40 -9.45 20.26
C PRO A 216 -5.13 -8.78 19.73
N TYR A 217 -4.70 -9.10 18.52
CA TYR A 217 -3.51 -8.48 17.91
C TYR A 217 -3.74 -7.00 17.58
N GLN A 218 -4.98 -6.59 17.28
CA GLN A 218 -5.29 -5.17 17.09
C GLN A 218 -5.16 -4.39 18.40
N LEU A 219 -5.63 -4.96 19.50
CA LEU A 219 -5.46 -4.37 20.84
C LEU A 219 -3.97 -4.27 21.21
N ARG A 220 -3.18 -5.30 20.88
CA ARG A 220 -1.74 -5.28 21.09
C ARG A 220 -1.05 -4.18 20.28
N LEU A 221 -1.45 -3.94 19.04
CA LEU A 221 -0.90 -2.85 18.22
C LEU A 221 -1.22 -1.48 18.83
N ASP A 222 -2.45 -1.28 19.30
CA ASP A 222 -2.92 -0.04 19.94
C ASP A 222 -2.12 0.25 21.23
N ASP A 223 -1.99 -0.73 22.12
CA ASP A 223 -1.32 -0.60 23.42
C ASP A 223 0.22 -0.65 23.37
N PHE A 224 0.82 -0.81 22.18
CA PHE A 224 2.27 -1.01 22.08
C PHE A 224 3.07 0.29 22.22
N VAL A 225 4.01 0.31 23.18
CA VAL A 225 4.79 1.53 23.51
C VAL A 225 6.32 1.35 23.45
N ASN A 226 6.82 0.18 23.04
CA ASN A 226 8.27 -0.06 22.96
C ASN A 226 8.88 0.65 21.73
N GLU A 227 9.37 1.88 21.93
CA GLU A 227 9.95 2.73 20.88
C GLU A 227 11.11 2.07 20.13
N SER A 228 11.98 1.33 20.82
CA SER A 228 13.11 0.64 20.18
C SER A 228 12.63 -0.38 19.13
N SER A 229 11.61 -1.16 19.46
CA SER A 229 11.00 -2.11 18.53
C SER A 229 10.25 -1.39 17.41
N ILE A 230 9.50 -0.33 17.74
CA ILE A 230 8.79 0.51 16.76
C ILE A 230 9.77 1.10 15.73
N GLN A 231 10.91 1.64 16.16
CA GLN A 231 11.93 2.19 15.27
C GLN A 231 12.53 1.13 14.35
N LYS A 232 12.81 -0.08 14.87
CA LYS A 232 13.26 -1.21 14.05
C LYS A 232 12.22 -1.63 13.02
N ILE A 233 10.94 -1.65 13.38
CA ILE A 233 9.82 -1.92 12.47
C ILE A 233 9.75 -0.84 11.39
N ALA A 234 9.81 0.44 11.76
CA ALA A 234 9.83 1.54 10.81
C ALA A 234 10.99 1.40 9.82
N LYS A 235 12.21 1.09 10.29
CA LYS A 235 13.37 0.83 9.43
C LYS A 235 13.15 -0.36 8.49
N GLY A 236 12.61 -1.47 8.99
CA GLY A 236 12.26 -2.65 8.18
C GLY A 236 11.23 -2.36 7.08
N VAL A 237 10.20 -1.55 7.39
CA VAL A 237 9.22 -1.05 6.42
C VAL A 237 9.91 -0.19 5.36
N GLY A 238 10.78 0.74 5.77
CA GLY A 238 11.57 1.58 4.88
C GLY A 238 12.38 0.80 3.85
N LEU A 239 13.14 -0.19 4.32
CA LEU A 239 13.96 -1.06 3.47
C LEU A 239 13.12 -1.90 2.50
N SER A 240 11.99 -2.44 2.99
CA SER A 240 11.06 -3.21 2.14
C SER A 240 10.47 -2.33 1.06
N CYS A 241 10.03 -1.10 1.40
CA CYS A 241 9.52 -0.14 0.44
C CYS A 241 10.58 0.25 -0.61
N GLY A 242 11.82 0.47 -0.18
CA GLY A 242 12.95 0.76 -1.06
C GLY A 242 13.23 -0.38 -2.04
N ALA A 243 13.24 -1.63 -1.56
CA ALA A 243 13.44 -2.82 -2.39
C ALA A 243 12.31 -3.03 -3.43
N LEU A 244 11.06 -2.85 -3.00
CA LEU A 244 9.89 -2.93 -3.88
C LEU A 244 9.93 -1.85 -4.98
N ARG A 245 10.26 -0.61 -4.61
CA ARG A 245 10.45 0.49 -5.56
C ARG A 245 11.58 0.19 -6.55
N ASN A 246 12.72 -0.30 -6.05
CA ASN A 246 13.87 -0.61 -6.90
C ASN A 246 13.54 -1.66 -7.97
N SER A 247 12.56 -2.52 -7.71
CA SER A 247 12.06 -3.48 -8.70
C SER A 247 11.34 -2.77 -9.88
N TYR A 248 10.61 -1.67 -9.63
CA TYR A 248 10.04 -0.84 -10.71
C TYR A 248 11.12 -0.08 -11.49
N VAL A 249 12.11 0.47 -10.78
CA VAL A 249 13.23 1.21 -11.38
C VAL A 249 14.08 0.28 -12.25
N ALA A 250 14.25 -0.98 -11.86
CA ALA A 250 14.97 -1.98 -12.65
C ALA A 250 14.31 -2.28 -14.01
N VAL A 251 12.98 -2.14 -14.11
CA VAL A 251 12.25 -2.30 -15.38
C VAL A 251 12.42 -1.06 -16.26
N GLN A 252 12.31 0.13 -15.67
CA GLN A 252 12.48 1.40 -16.38
C GLN A 252 13.13 2.43 -15.45
N ASP A 253 14.39 2.78 -15.72
CA ASP A 253 15.04 3.85 -14.97
C ASP A 253 14.43 5.20 -15.37
N ASP A 254 13.95 5.90 -14.36
CA ASP A 254 13.32 7.21 -14.43
C ASP A 254 14.18 8.30 -13.79
N SER A 255 15.50 8.06 -13.70
CA SER A 255 16.46 9.09 -13.33
C SER A 255 16.45 10.24 -14.36
N PRO A 256 16.51 11.52 -13.92
CA PRO A 256 16.58 12.65 -14.85
C PRO A 256 17.79 12.55 -15.78
N GLU A 257 17.64 12.97 -17.04
CA GLU A 257 18.72 12.98 -18.03
C GLU A 257 19.95 13.74 -17.47
N GLY A 258 21.09 13.05 -17.37
CA GLY A 258 22.33 13.58 -16.79
C GLY A 258 22.68 13.12 -15.36
N TRP A 259 21.82 12.36 -14.68
CA TRP A 259 22.10 11.76 -13.35
C TRP A 259 22.78 10.39 -13.39
N THR A 260 23.18 9.92 -14.56
CA THR A 260 23.86 8.64 -14.74
C THR A 260 25.30 8.73 -14.24
N LEU A 261 25.61 8.13 -13.07
CA LEU A 261 26.76 7.22 -12.87
C LEU A 261 27.13 6.96 -11.39
N ILE A 262 26.69 7.79 -10.42
CA ILE A 262 27.13 7.62 -9.01
C ILE A 262 25.98 7.20 -8.09
N GLY A 263 24.75 7.68 -8.36
CA GLY A 263 23.58 7.32 -7.57
C GLY A 263 23.21 5.84 -7.67
N THR A 264 23.30 5.26 -8.87
CA THR A 264 22.89 3.87 -9.16
C THR A 264 23.77 2.82 -8.48
N LEU A 265 25.05 3.10 -8.21
CA LEU A 265 25.92 2.13 -7.51
C LEU A 265 25.73 2.16 -5.99
N ILE A 266 25.29 3.28 -5.43
CA ILE A 266 24.98 3.44 -4.00
C ILE A 266 23.53 2.99 -3.70
N TYR A 267 22.61 3.17 -4.65
CA TYR A 267 21.21 2.71 -4.57
C TYR A 267 21.06 1.17 -4.69
N PHE A 268 22.05 0.48 -5.25
CA PHE A 268 22.08 -0.97 -5.47
C PHE A 268 22.82 -1.74 -4.34
N GLY A 269 22.63 -1.30 -3.09
CA GLY A 269 23.14 -1.98 -1.88
C GLY A 269 22.48 -3.33 -1.54
N LEU A 270 22.06 -4.10 -2.55
CA LEU A 270 21.46 -5.44 -2.44
C LEU A 270 21.89 -6.37 -3.59
N GLY A 271 23.07 -6.14 -4.17
CA GLY A 271 23.71 -7.04 -5.15
C GLY A 271 24.65 -8.10 -4.57
N VAL A 272 24.72 -8.26 -3.24
CA VAL A 272 25.75 -9.11 -2.59
C VAL A 272 25.42 -10.63 -2.59
N LEU A 273 24.41 -11.10 -3.34
CA LEU A 273 24.14 -12.55 -3.47
C LEU A 273 24.04 -13.10 -4.90
N SER A 274 24.66 -12.46 -5.90
CA SER A 274 24.85 -13.09 -7.21
C SER A 274 26.29 -12.98 -7.69
N PRO A 275 27.08 -14.08 -7.70
CA PRO A 275 28.39 -14.08 -8.32
C PRO A 275 28.20 -14.13 -9.84
N GLY A 276 28.23 -12.97 -10.48
CA GLY A 276 28.20 -12.88 -11.93
C GLY A 276 28.03 -11.44 -12.40
N LYS A 277 29.13 -10.83 -12.87
CA LYS A 277 29.09 -9.62 -13.71
C LYS A 277 28.11 -9.88 -14.86
N LYS A 278 26.93 -9.26 -14.84
CA LYS A 278 26.13 -9.09 -16.06
C LYS A 278 26.39 -7.71 -16.62
N GLU A 279 26.86 -7.72 -17.86
CA GLU A 279 26.88 -6.59 -18.79
C GLU A 279 25.55 -5.84 -18.74
N LYS A 280 25.59 -4.51 -18.96
CA LYS A 280 24.40 -3.65 -19.01
C LYS A 280 23.29 -4.34 -19.80
N ALA A 281 22.23 -4.76 -19.10
CA ALA A 281 21.05 -5.31 -19.74
C ALA A 281 20.50 -4.26 -20.72
N THR A 282 20.34 -4.66 -21.98
CA THR A 282 19.60 -3.88 -22.98
C THR A 282 18.26 -3.48 -22.37
N ALA A 283 17.85 -2.22 -22.54
CA ALA A 283 16.56 -1.76 -22.05
C ALA A 283 15.45 -2.69 -22.59
N PRO A 284 14.54 -3.19 -21.74
CA PRO A 284 13.52 -4.13 -22.17
C PRO A 284 12.65 -3.49 -23.26
N THR A 285 12.19 -4.31 -24.21
CA THR A 285 11.22 -3.85 -25.20
C THR A 285 9.92 -3.43 -24.53
N ALA A 286 9.07 -2.64 -25.21
CA ALA A 286 7.83 -2.14 -24.61
C ALA A 286 6.86 -3.26 -24.17
N GLU A 287 6.89 -4.40 -24.87
CA GLU A 287 6.09 -5.59 -24.54
C GLU A 287 6.67 -6.33 -23.33
N GLU A 288 7.98 -6.57 -23.30
CA GLU A 288 8.65 -7.17 -22.15
C GLU A 288 8.49 -6.31 -20.89
N ALA A 289 8.63 -4.99 -21.00
CA ALA A 289 8.42 -4.06 -19.90
C ALA A 289 6.98 -4.14 -19.36
N LYS A 290 5.99 -4.31 -20.24
CA LYS A 290 4.59 -4.49 -19.84
C LYS A 290 4.39 -5.74 -19.00
N ASP A 291 4.99 -6.86 -19.38
CA ASP A 291 4.89 -8.13 -18.65
C ASP A 291 5.66 -8.07 -17.32
N LEU A 292 6.83 -7.44 -17.31
CA LEU A 292 7.60 -7.19 -16.10
C LEU A 292 6.83 -6.31 -15.10
N PHE A 293 6.20 -5.22 -15.56
CA PHE A 293 5.35 -4.38 -14.71
C PHE A 293 4.10 -5.12 -14.22
N ALA A 294 3.55 -6.06 -15.00
CA ALA A 294 2.39 -6.84 -14.58
C ALA A 294 2.71 -7.80 -13.42
N ALA A 295 3.97 -8.25 -13.31
CA ALA A 295 4.45 -9.08 -12.21
C ALA A 295 4.75 -8.28 -10.93
N LEU A 296 4.86 -6.95 -11.01
CA LEU A 296 5.12 -6.07 -9.87
C LEU A 296 3.84 -5.66 -9.13
N PRO A 297 3.94 -5.27 -7.83
CA PRO A 297 5.12 -5.31 -6.97
C PRO A 297 5.52 -6.75 -6.59
N ALA A 298 6.72 -6.99 -6.07
CA ALA A 298 7.06 -8.33 -5.54
C ALA A 298 6.17 -8.72 -4.34
N GLN A 299 6.13 -10.00 -3.94
CA GLN A 299 5.22 -10.48 -2.88
C GLN A 299 5.50 -9.83 -1.51
N GLN A 300 6.68 -9.25 -1.30
CA GLN A 300 7.02 -8.47 -0.12
C GLN A 300 6.13 -7.22 0.06
N ALA A 301 5.29 -6.87 -0.93
CA ALA A 301 4.27 -5.83 -0.77
C ALA A 301 3.24 -6.13 0.33
N SER A 302 3.11 -7.38 0.78
CA SER A 302 2.25 -7.77 1.91
C SER A 302 2.55 -7.01 3.21
N ILE A 303 3.77 -6.49 3.38
CA ILE A 303 4.13 -5.64 4.53
C ILE A 303 3.27 -4.38 4.65
N LEU A 304 2.76 -3.85 3.52
CA LEU A 304 1.95 -2.62 3.49
C LEU A 304 0.64 -2.77 4.27
N LEU A 305 0.09 -3.98 4.36
CA LEU A 305 -1.08 -4.26 5.20
C LEU A 305 -0.74 -4.02 6.68
N ALA A 306 0.35 -4.64 7.16
CA ALA A 306 0.81 -4.46 8.54
C ALA A 306 1.17 -3.00 8.84
N THR A 307 1.79 -2.30 7.88
CA THR A 307 2.09 -0.86 7.99
C THR A 307 0.81 -0.04 8.13
N TYR A 308 -0.20 -0.30 7.30
CA TYR A 308 -1.49 0.37 7.40
C TYR A 308 -2.15 0.15 8.76
N ASP A 309 -2.23 -1.10 9.23
CA ASP A 309 -2.88 -1.42 10.51
C ASP A 309 -2.18 -0.78 11.69
N PHE A 310 -0.84 -0.79 11.70
CA PHE A 310 -0.08 -0.24 12.79
C PHE A 310 -0.16 1.29 12.83
N ILE A 311 -0.22 1.96 11.68
CA ILE A 311 -0.47 3.41 11.62
C ILE A 311 -1.89 3.75 12.07
N ASN A 312 -2.89 2.94 11.69
CA ASN A 312 -4.27 3.15 12.08
C ASN A 312 -4.46 2.97 13.59
N ALA A 313 -3.82 1.96 14.18
CA ALA A 313 -3.92 1.69 15.62
C ALA A 313 -3.02 2.61 16.46
N ASN A 314 -1.78 2.87 16.02
CA ASN A 314 -0.74 3.42 16.89
C ASN A 314 -0.07 4.66 16.30
N LYS A 315 -0.33 5.80 16.94
CA LYS A 315 0.24 7.11 16.53
C LYS A 315 1.74 7.20 16.75
N LEU A 316 2.28 6.49 17.76
CA LEU A 316 3.72 6.48 18.05
C LEU A 316 4.48 5.81 16.90
N PHE A 317 3.94 4.74 16.32
CA PHE A 317 4.48 4.14 15.10
C PHE A 317 4.49 5.14 13.94
N GLY A 318 3.38 5.84 13.69
CA GLY A 318 3.31 6.90 12.68
C GLY A 318 4.36 8.00 12.88
N TYR A 319 4.57 8.43 14.13
CA TYR A 319 5.58 9.42 14.49
C TYR A 319 7.00 8.93 14.18
N HIS A 320 7.38 7.73 14.61
CA HIS A 320 8.73 7.20 14.34
C HIS A 320 8.95 6.89 12.86
N LEU A 321 7.91 6.49 12.12
CA LEU A 321 8.01 6.29 10.69
C LEU A 321 8.38 7.60 9.97
N ILE A 322 7.65 8.68 10.27
CA ILE A 322 7.86 10.01 9.65
C ILE A 322 9.18 10.64 10.12
N SER A 323 9.44 10.61 11.42
CA SER A 323 10.54 11.35 12.06
C SER A 323 11.88 10.61 12.04
N ALA A 324 11.93 9.38 11.50
CA ALA A 324 13.17 8.61 11.39
C ALA A 324 14.26 9.42 10.69
N THR A 325 15.45 9.43 11.30
CA THR A 325 16.64 10.09 10.76
C THR A 325 17.51 9.07 10.03
N PRO A 326 18.21 9.50 8.95
CA PRO A 326 19.17 8.63 8.28
C PRO A 326 20.37 8.39 9.20
N GLU A 327 20.89 7.16 9.26
CA GLU A 327 22.13 6.87 10.00
C GLU A 327 23.38 7.32 9.23
N LYS A 328 23.26 7.41 7.91
CA LYS A 328 24.31 7.85 6.98
C LYS A 328 23.71 8.83 5.99
N ASP A 329 24.47 9.85 5.57
CA ASP A 329 24.01 10.89 4.64
C ASP A 329 23.43 10.36 3.31
N ASN A 330 23.83 9.15 2.91
CA ASN A 330 23.37 8.50 1.68
C ASN A 330 22.18 7.53 1.87
N GLU A 331 21.71 7.33 3.10
CA GLU A 331 20.59 6.42 3.39
C GLU A 331 19.25 7.15 3.28
N GLU A 332 18.28 6.49 2.63
CA GLU A 332 16.92 7.00 2.54
C GLU A 332 16.16 6.72 3.83
N THR A 333 15.37 7.69 4.30
CA THR A 333 14.56 7.49 5.49
C THR A 333 13.36 6.58 5.19
N PRO A 334 12.85 5.85 6.20
CA PRO A 334 11.71 4.96 6.04
C PRO A 334 10.50 5.57 5.36
N PHE A 335 10.09 6.77 5.79
CA PHE A 335 8.94 7.44 5.20
C PHE A 335 9.22 7.96 3.78
N ALA A 336 10.46 8.38 3.47
CA ALA A 336 10.83 8.73 2.10
C ALA A 336 10.73 7.52 1.16
N CYS A 337 11.18 6.34 1.59
CA CYS A 337 11.00 5.08 0.86
C CYS A 337 9.52 4.71 0.69
N PHE A 338 8.70 4.90 1.72
CA PHE A 338 7.25 4.67 1.66
C PHE A 338 6.55 5.61 0.66
N LEU A 339 6.82 6.92 0.72
CA LEU A 339 6.30 7.89 -0.25
C LEU A 339 6.76 7.57 -1.66
N SER A 340 8.04 7.21 -1.80
CA SER A 340 8.62 6.81 -3.07
C SER A 340 7.87 5.63 -3.67
N LEU A 341 7.76 4.50 -2.95
CA LEU A 341 6.99 3.34 -3.41
C LEU A 341 5.53 3.69 -3.75
N THR A 342 4.90 4.52 -2.92
CA THR A 342 3.51 4.97 -3.14
C THR A 342 3.34 5.63 -4.51
N SER A 343 4.30 6.46 -4.94
CA SER A 343 4.28 7.07 -6.27
C SER A 343 4.32 6.06 -7.41
N TYR A 344 5.14 5.00 -7.31
CA TYR A 344 5.22 3.94 -8.33
C TYR A 344 3.95 3.09 -8.34
N LEU A 345 3.43 2.70 -7.17
CA LEU A 345 2.19 1.93 -7.06
C LEU A 345 1.01 2.67 -7.70
N LEU A 346 0.86 3.96 -7.42
CA LEU A 346 -0.25 4.76 -7.94
C LEU A 346 -0.18 4.98 -9.45
N GLN A 347 1.02 5.17 -9.99
CA GLN A 347 1.20 5.31 -11.44
C GLN A 347 0.93 4.00 -12.19
N HIS A 348 1.12 2.84 -11.54
CA HIS A 348 0.88 1.51 -12.12
C HIS A 348 -0.41 0.82 -11.61
N ALA A 349 -1.23 1.51 -10.80
CA ALA A 349 -2.43 0.92 -10.19
C ALA A 349 -3.41 0.32 -11.22
N TYR A 350 -3.44 0.87 -12.43
CA TYR A 350 -4.29 0.37 -13.51
C TYR A 350 -3.86 -0.99 -14.10
N ARG A 351 -2.64 -1.45 -13.81
CA ARG A 351 -2.04 -2.64 -14.44
C ARG A 351 -2.65 -3.94 -13.93
N SER A 352 -2.93 -4.04 -12.63
CA SER A 352 -3.55 -5.22 -12.04
C SER A 352 -4.35 -4.87 -10.79
N PRO A 353 -5.40 -5.65 -10.45
CA PRO A 353 -6.15 -5.48 -9.20
C PRO A 353 -5.24 -5.56 -7.97
N ARG A 354 -4.21 -6.41 -8.04
CA ARG A 354 -3.22 -6.57 -6.98
C ARG A 354 -2.46 -5.28 -6.69
N VAL A 355 -1.93 -4.59 -7.71
CA VAL A 355 -1.27 -3.28 -7.54
C VAL A 355 -2.27 -2.25 -7.01
N ALA A 356 -3.50 -2.24 -7.53
CA ALA A 356 -4.56 -1.33 -7.09
C ALA A 356 -4.87 -1.47 -5.60
N HIS A 357 -4.96 -2.68 -5.06
CA HIS A 357 -5.21 -2.90 -3.62
C HIS A 357 -4.09 -2.34 -2.74
N TYR A 358 -2.83 -2.50 -3.12
CA TYR A 358 -1.70 -1.91 -2.38
C TYR A 358 -1.61 -0.40 -2.55
N ALA A 359 -1.93 0.12 -3.73
CA ALA A 359 -2.00 1.56 -3.96
C ALA A 359 -3.09 2.22 -3.10
N GLU A 360 -4.26 1.57 -2.99
CA GLU A 360 -5.37 2.00 -2.13
C GLU A 360 -5.00 1.96 -0.66
N LEU A 361 -4.37 0.87 -0.17
CA LEU A 361 -3.84 0.81 1.20
C LEU A 361 -2.90 1.99 1.52
N ASN A 362 -1.98 2.31 0.61
CA ASN A 362 -1.05 3.43 0.83
C ASN A 362 -1.77 4.80 0.85
N LEU A 363 -2.81 4.99 0.04
CA LEU A 363 -3.64 6.20 0.11
C LEU A 363 -4.41 6.29 1.44
N LEU A 364 -4.95 5.17 1.93
CA LEU A 364 -5.59 5.11 3.25
C LEU A 364 -4.60 5.43 4.38
N THR A 365 -3.38 4.90 4.30
CA THR A 365 -2.29 5.24 5.22
C THR A 365 -1.99 6.73 5.19
N LEU A 366 -1.79 7.33 4.01
CA LEU A 366 -1.55 8.78 3.88
C LEU A 366 -2.71 9.61 4.42
N ARG A 367 -3.95 9.16 4.21
CA ARG A 367 -5.14 9.80 4.77
C ARG A 367 -5.08 9.80 6.30
N ILE A 368 -4.85 8.67 6.95
CA ILE A 368 -4.75 8.58 8.41
C ILE A 368 -3.68 9.52 8.96
N LEU A 369 -2.48 9.53 8.34
CA LEU A 369 -1.38 10.41 8.75
C LEU A 369 -1.72 11.90 8.60
N SER A 370 -2.48 12.26 7.57
CA SER A 370 -2.92 13.66 7.33
C SER A 370 -4.07 14.13 8.23
N GLU A 371 -4.83 13.22 8.85
CA GLU A 371 -5.95 13.56 9.73
C GLU A 371 -5.53 13.80 11.18
N ASP A 372 -4.42 13.20 11.62
CA ASP A 372 -3.88 13.44 12.96
C ASP A 372 -3.03 14.72 12.98
N SER A 373 -3.40 15.69 13.82
CA SER A 373 -2.74 16.99 13.89
C SER A 373 -1.24 16.90 14.25
N THR A 374 -0.85 15.92 15.08
CA THR A 374 0.55 15.77 15.50
C THR A 374 1.41 15.18 14.40
N LEU A 375 0.88 14.19 13.67
CA LEU A 375 1.57 13.59 12.52
C LEU A 375 1.59 14.56 11.34
N CYS A 376 0.48 15.23 11.06
CA CYS A 376 0.40 16.24 10.00
C CYS A 376 1.33 17.43 10.26
N LYS A 377 1.57 17.80 11.53
CA LYS A 377 2.63 18.76 11.89
C LYS A 377 3.99 18.31 11.38
N GLN A 378 4.34 17.04 11.59
CA GLN A 378 5.61 16.48 11.14
C GLN A 378 5.70 16.44 9.61
N LEU A 379 4.60 16.12 8.92
CA LEU A 379 4.54 16.14 7.45
C LEU A 379 4.78 17.54 6.87
N CYS A 380 4.32 18.58 7.56
CA CYS A 380 4.44 19.98 7.14
C CYS A 380 5.66 20.71 7.72
N SER A 381 6.48 20.03 8.54
CA SER A 381 7.60 20.65 9.24
C SER A 381 8.82 20.85 8.33
N GLU A 382 9.48 21.99 8.48
CA GLU A 382 10.77 22.30 7.87
C GLU A 382 11.91 21.43 8.43
N GLU A 383 11.80 20.96 9.68
CA GLU A 383 12.79 20.08 10.33
C GLU A 383 12.77 18.65 9.77
N SER A 384 11.62 18.25 9.21
CA SER A 384 11.38 16.92 8.64
C SER A 384 11.64 16.88 7.13
N LYS A 385 12.33 17.89 6.59
CA LYS A 385 12.74 17.93 5.18
C LYS A 385 13.60 16.72 4.82
N ARG A 386 13.26 16.05 3.72
CA ARG A 386 13.98 14.88 3.21
C ARG A 386 13.97 14.87 1.69
N LYS A 387 14.99 14.25 1.11
CA LYS A 387 15.01 13.89 -0.32
C LYS A 387 14.06 12.72 -0.56
N VAL A 388 13.14 12.89 -1.50
CA VAL A 388 12.18 11.84 -1.90
C VAL A 388 12.26 11.63 -3.40
N ARG A 389 12.60 10.41 -3.83
CA ARG A 389 12.51 10.00 -5.24
C ARG A 389 11.04 9.73 -5.57
N LEU A 390 10.49 10.41 -6.57
CA LEU A 390 9.13 10.11 -7.06
C LEU A 390 9.21 9.46 -8.44
N CYS A 391 8.21 8.64 -8.75
CA CYS A 391 8.09 7.96 -10.03
C CYS A 391 7.99 8.99 -11.17
N ARG A 392 8.81 8.82 -12.20
CA ARG A 392 8.82 9.63 -13.44
C ARG A 392 8.84 8.74 -14.67
N GLN A 393 8.20 7.58 -14.59
CA GLN A 393 8.14 6.61 -15.70
C GLN A 393 7.14 7.01 -16.80
N ARG A 394 6.34 8.06 -16.60
CA ARG A 394 5.29 8.51 -17.53
C ARG A 394 5.23 10.03 -17.62
N GLN A 395 5.03 10.53 -18.84
CA GLN A 395 4.80 11.94 -19.14
C GLN A 395 3.31 12.31 -18.98
N PRO A 396 2.99 13.59 -18.70
CA PRO A 396 3.91 14.71 -18.47
C PRO A 396 4.56 14.65 -17.09
N TYR A 397 5.75 15.24 -16.96
CA TYR A 397 6.48 15.27 -15.69
C TYR A 397 6.25 16.57 -14.92
N LEU A 398 6.15 16.46 -13.59
CA LEU A 398 6.21 17.61 -12.69
C LEU A 398 7.61 18.24 -12.65
N PRO A 399 7.72 19.51 -12.20
CA PRO A 399 9.01 20.15 -11.96
C PRO A 399 9.92 19.30 -11.08
N LEU A 400 11.19 19.18 -11.46
CA LEU A 400 12.18 18.46 -10.66
C LEU A 400 12.56 19.32 -9.46
N VAL A 401 12.43 18.78 -8.25
CA VAL A 401 12.87 19.42 -7.00
C VAL A 401 14.20 18.78 -6.58
N PRO A 402 15.35 19.42 -6.80
CA PRO A 402 16.63 18.88 -6.35
C PRO A 402 16.78 19.08 -4.83
N GLY A 403 17.09 18.00 -4.11
CA GLY A 403 17.43 18.05 -2.68
C GLY A 403 16.26 17.79 -1.73
N ASP A 404 16.37 18.32 -0.53
CA ASP A 404 15.41 18.08 0.55
C ASP A 404 14.17 18.97 0.41
N ARG A 405 12.99 18.36 0.60
CA ARG A 405 11.69 19.03 0.54
C ARG A 405 10.83 18.64 1.73
N VAL A 406 9.88 19.52 2.08
CA VAL A 406 8.88 19.23 3.12
C VAL A 406 8.02 18.06 2.64
N LEU A 407 7.80 17.06 3.48
CA LEU A 407 7.16 15.80 3.10
C LEU A 407 5.76 16.00 2.51
N ALA A 408 4.98 16.95 3.05
CA ALA A 408 3.67 17.33 2.51
C ALA A 408 3.73 17.75 1.04
N THR A 409 4.81 18.42 0.60
CA THR A 409 4.97 18.78 -0.81
C THR A 409 5.20 17.55 -1.69
N ALA A 410 5.91 16.53 -1.20
CA ALA A 410 6.08 15.28 -1.93
C ALA A 410 4.76 14.50 -2.01
N ILE A 411 3.93 14.56 -0.96
CA ILE A 411 2.57 14.02 -0.99
C ILE A 411 1.73 14.76 -2.04
N PHE A 412 1.80 16.09 -2.14
CA PHE A 412 1.11 16.83 -3.19
C PHE A 412 1.49 16.34 -4.60
N ASP A 413 2.79 16.19 -4.90
CA ASP A 413 3.24 15.64 -6.19
C ASP A 413 2.65 14.26 -6.47
N ILE A 414 2.71 13.35 -5.50
CA ILE A 414 2.15 11.99 -5.62
C ILE A 414 0.67 12.05 -5.99
N LEU A 415 -0.10 12.91 -5.31
CA LEU A 415 -1.54 13.04 -5.54
C LEU A 415 -1.83 13.66 -6.91
N ILE A 416 -1.14 14.72 -7.32
CA ILE A 416 -1.40 15.36 -8.62
C ILE A 416 -0.91 14.54 -9.81
N ASP A 417 0.19 13.80 -9.68
CA ASP A 417 0.63 12.83 -10.69
C ASP A 417 -0.41 11.71 -10.85
N THR A 418 -0.94 11.20 -9.74
CA THR A 418 -2.02 10.19 -9.76
C THR A 418 -3.25 10.70 -10.49
N LEU A 419 -3.69 11.92 -10.19
CA LEU A 419 -4.85 12.56 -10.82
C LEU A 419 -4.62 12.79 -12.32
N THR A 420 -3.38 13.05 -12.73
CA THR A 420 -3.01 13.36 -14.13
C THR A 420 -2.86 12.11 -14.99
N HIS A 421 -2.14 11.09 -14.51
CA HIS A 421 -1.76 9.93 -15.33
C HIS A 421 -2.88 8.89 -15.46
N ASN A 422 -3.83 8.82 -14.53
CA ASN A 422 -4.85 7.75 -14.53
C ASN A 422 -6.20 8.13 -15.18
N LEU A 423 -6.25 9.23 -15.96
CA LEU A 423 -7.47 9.68 -16.62
C LEU A 423 -7.85 8.75 -17.79
N ARG A 424 -8.96 8.04 -17.64
CA ARG A 424 -9.53 7.11 -18.62
C ARG A 424 -11.06 7.09 -18.51
N ARG A 425 -11.76 6.71 -19.59
CA ARG A 425 -13.25 6.69 -19.61
C ARG A 425 -13.85 5.82 -18.50
N ARG A 426 -13.18 4.71 -18.13
CA ARG A 426 -13.50 3.90 -16.94
C ARG A 426 -12.66 4.37 -15.74
N LEU A 427 -12.98 5.55 -15.23
CA LEU A 427 -12.22 6.18 -14.15
C LEU A 427 -12.32 5.34 -12.87
N ASP A 428 -11.20 5.21 -12.16
CA ASP A 428 -11.21 4.68 -10.79
C ASP A 428 -11.64 5.80 -9.84
N VAL A 429 -12.96 5.98 -9.70
CA VAL A 429 -13.54 7.09 -8.94
C VAL A 429 -13.12 7.06 -7.47
N THR A 430 -12.94 5.86 -6.90
CA THR A 430 -12.52 5.68 -5.51
C THR A 430 -11.09 6.17 -5.30
N LEU A 431 -10.14 5.77 -6.16
CA LEU A 431 -8.76 6.26 -6.12
C LEU A 431 -8.69 7.80 -6.17
N TYR A 432 -9.44 8.41 -7.09
CA TYR A 432 -9.48 9.85 -7.26
C TYR A 432 -10.10 10.54 -6.03
N SER A 433 -11.15 9.97 -5.44
CA SER A 433 -11.80 10.50 -4.25
C SER A 433 -10.84 10.52 -3.05
N HIS A 434 -10.00 9.49 -2.90
CA HIS A 434 -8.95 9.48 -1.89
C HIS A 434 -7.93 10.60 -2.10
N CYS A 435 -7.49 10.83 -3.33
CA CYS A 435 -6.55 11.92 -3.61
C CYS A 435 -7.12 13.29 -3.22
N ILE A 436 -8.36 13.58 -3.61
CA ILE A 436 -9.05 14.83 -3.25
C ILE A 436 -9.23 14.95 -1.73
N ALA A 437 -9.57 13.84 -1.06
CA ALA A 437 -9.74 13.80 0.39
C ALA A 437 -8.43 14.12 1.15
N ILE A 438 -7.29 13.58 0.70
CA ILE A 438 -5.98 13.85 1.32
C ILE A 438 -5.54 15.30 1.04
N LEU A 439 -5.73 15.80 -0.20
CA LEU A 439 -5.46 17.20 -0.54
C LEU A 439 -6.22 18.15 0.38
N LEU A 440 -7.52 17.92 0.57
CA LEU A 440 -8.36 18.76 1.45
C LEU A 440 -7.83 18.78 2.89
N ARG A 441 -7.43 17.63 3.44
CA ARG A 441 -6.90 17.53 4.82
C ARG A 441 -5.60 18.31 4.98
N LEU A 442 -4.64 18.10 4.08
CA LEU A 442 -3.36 18.80 4.11
C LEU A 442 -3.56 20.31 3.95
N LEU A 443 -4.36 20.75 2.98
CA LEU A 443 -4.60 22.18 2.75
C LEU A 443 -5.38 22.83 3.90
N THR A 444 -6.34 22.12 4.50
CA THR A 444 -7.03 22.56 5.72
C THR A 444 -6.04 22.73 6.86
N TYR A 445 -5.13 21.78 7.06
CA TYR A 445 -4.10 21.86 8.09
C TYR A 445 -3.15 23.06 7.87
N LEU A 446 -2.70 23.26 6.63
CA LEU A 446 -1.85 24.41 6.27
C LEU A 446 -2.56 25.73 6.54
N SER A 447 -3.83 25.85 6.15
CA SER A 447 -4.66 27.04 6.35
C SER A 447 -4.85 27.36 7.84
N MET A 448 -5.28 26.36 8.63
CA MET A 448 -5.55 26.51 10.06
C MET A 448 -4.29 26.93 10.84
N ASN A 449 -3.11 26.46 10.43
CA ASN A 449 -1.84 26.77 11.08
C ASN A 449 -1.04 27.88 10.37
N LYS A 450 -1.59 28.48 9.31
CA LYS A 450 -0.94 29.52 8.48
C LYS A 450 0.47 29.11 7.99
N ILE A 451 0.63 27.84 7.64
CA ILE A 451 1.90 27.29 7.14
C ILE A 451 1.96 27.56 5.63
N ARG A 452 3.01 28.27 5.19
CA ARG A 452 3.23 28.64 3.80
C ARG A 452 4.38 27.83 3.21
N LEU A 453 4.05 26.87 2.34
CA LEU A 453 5.04 25.98 1.73
C LEU A 453 5.57 26.56 0.41
N SER A 454 6.89 26.43 0.19
CA SER A 454 7.50 26.62 -1.11
C SER A 454 7.17 25.42 -1.99
N TYR A 455 6.26 25.62 -2.95
CA TYR A 455 5.71 24.56 -3.79
C TYR A 455 5.29 25.13 -5.15
N HIS A 456 5.22 24.28 -6.17
CA HIS A 456 4.80 24.65 -7.52
C HIS A 456 3.26 24.66 -7.63
N TRP A 457 2.62 25.55 -6.86
CA TRP A 457 1.16 25.68 -6.71
C TRP A 457 0.39 25.74 -8.04
N SER A 458 0.96 26.37 -9.06
CA SER A 458 0.40 26.44 -10.42
C SER A 458 0.00 25.05 -10.98
N GLU A 459 0.79 24.00 -10.74
CA GLU A 459 0.47 22.65 -11.24
C GLU A 459 -0.67 22.00 -10.48
N LEU A 460 -0.81 22.28 -9.18
CA LEU A 460 -1.94 21.79 -8.38
C LEU A 460 -3.25 22.34 -8.94
N TRP A 461 -3.31 23.65 -9.20
CA TRP A 461 -4.47 24.31 -9.79
C TRP A 461 -4.79 23.77 -11.17
N ARG A 462 -3.76 23.63 -12.02
CA ARG A 462 -3.89 23.06 -13.36
C ARG A 462 -4.48 21.65 -13.31
N THR A 463 -4.02 20.82 -12.36
CA THR A 463 -4.48 19.44 -12.20
C THR A 463 -5.93 19.37 -11.75
N LEU A 464 -6.32 20.13 -10.72
CA LEU A 464 -7.70 20.14 -10.20
C LEU A 464 -8.71 20.64 -11.25
N LEU A 465 -8.38 21.71 -11.96
CA LEU A 465 -9.22 22.25 -13.02
C LEU A 465 -9.26 21.34 -14.26
N SER A 466 -8.15 20.67 -14.58
CA SER A 466 -8.13 19.65 -15.64
C SER A 466 -8.99 18.45 -15.28
N LEU A 467 -8.99 18.02 -14.02
CA LEU A 467 -9.88 16.96 -13.54
C LEU A 467 -11.35 17.38 -13.68
N MET A 468 -11.70 18.60 -13.26
CA MET A 468 -13.06 19.14 -13.43
C MET A 468 -13.47 19.11 -14.91
N ARG A 469 -12.62 19.60 -15.81
CA ARG A 469 -12.85 19.57 -17.25
C ARG A 469 -13.05 18.15 -17.79
N PHE A 470 -12.25 17.19 -17.33
CA PHE A 470 -12.39 15.78 -17.71
C PHE A 470 -13.74 15.22 -17.27
N LEU A 471 -14.12 15.43 -16.00
CA LEU A 471 -15.40 14.99 -15.44
C LEU A 471 -16.58 15.63 -16.19
N THR A 472 -16.54 16.92 -16.52
CA THR A 472 -17.57 17.58 -17.35
C THR A 472 -17.69 16.95 -18.74
N THR A 473 -16.55 16.67 -19.37
CA THR A 473 -16.49 16.23 -20.78
C THR A 473 -16.98 14.80 -20.93
N TYR A 474 -16.62 13.93 -19.99
CA TYR A 474 -16.95 12.50 -20.01
C TYR A 474 -18.09 12.12 -19.06
N ALA A 475 -18.87 13.08 -18.59
CA ALA A 475 -19.99 12.83 -17.67
C ALA A 475 -20.94 11.71 -18.12
N PRO A 476 -21.33 11.57 -19.41
CA PRO A 476 -22.21 10.47 -19.84
C PRO A 476 -21.66 9.07 -19.54
N ASP A 477 -20.33 8.91 -19.56
CA ASP A 477 -19.65 7.64 -19.27
C ASP A 477 -19.44 7.42 -17.75
N LEU A 478 -19.48 8.49 -16.95
CA LEU A 478 -19.08 8.48 -15.53
C LEU A 478 -20.25 8.50 -14.56
N THR A 479 -21.39 9.07 -14.94
CA THR A 479 -22.59 9.20 -14.07
C THR A 479 -23.23 7.85 -13.75
N THR A 480 -22.84 6.77 -14.42
CA THR A 480 -23.28 5.41 -14.09
C THR A 480 -22.69 4.88 -12.78
N ASN A 481 -21.56 5.44 -12.32
CA ASN A 481 -20.93 5.03 -11.07
C ASN A 481 -21.48 5.87 -9.90
N PRO A 482 -22.06 5.26 -8.85
CA PRO A 482 -22.65 5.99 -7.72
C PRO A 482 -21.63 6.84 -6.94
N HIS A 483 -20.35 6.46 -6.95
CA HIS A 483 -19.29 7.20 -6.26
C HIS A 483 -18.88 8.48 -6.99
N THR A 484 -19.32 8.69 -8.25
CA THR A 484 -18.97 9.88 -9.03
C THR A 484 -19.48 11.15 -8.36
N THR A 485 -20.65 11.10 -7.72
CA THR A 485 -21.20 12.22 -6.96
C THR A 485 -20.23 12.67 -5.86
N THR A 486 -19.71 11.73 -5.06
CA THR A 486 -18.73 12.03 -4.00
C THR A 486 -17.46 12.68 -4.53
N LEU A 487 -16.94 12.21 -5.66
CA LEU A 487 -15.76 12.82 -6.30
C LEU A 487 -16.06 14.25 -6.74
N THR A 488 -17.18 14.47 -7.43
CA THR A 488 -17.56 15.77 -7.97
C THR A 488 -17.81 16.80 -6.88
N THR A 489 -18.53 16.44 -5.81
CA THR A 489 -18.80 17.33 -4.68
C THR A 489 -17.53 17.66 -3.89
N SER A 490 -16.67 16.65 -3.65
CA SER A 490 -15.40 16.85 -2.96
C SER A 490 -14.44 17.75 -3.75
N LEU A 491 -14.42 17.61 -5.08
CA LEU A 491 -13.60 18.44 -5.96
C LEU A 491 -14.04 19.91 -5.94
N ILE A 492 -15.35 20.17 -6.03
CA ILE A 492 -15.87 21.55 -5.93
C ILE A 492 -15.49 22.15 -4.58
N ASN A 493 -15.76 21.44 -3.48
CA ASN A 493 -15.47 21.93 -2.14
C ASN A 493 -13.98 22.23 -1.97
N LEU A 494 -13.10 21.38 -2.49
CA LEU A 494 -11.66 21.60 -2.43
C LEU A 494 -11.25 22.87 -3.17
N ILE A 495 -11.74 23.08 -4.40
CA ILE A 495 -11.38 24.27 -5.19
C ILE A 495 -11.96 25.52 -4.54
N ALA A 496 -13.21 25.49 -4.07
CA ALA A 496 -13.83 26.59 -3.35
C ALA A 496 -13.08 26.93 -2.06
N PHE A 497 -12.66 25.92 -1.30
CA PHE A 497 -11.80 26.11 -0.13
C PHE A 497 -10.49 26.82 -0.48
N CYS A 498 -9.82 26.41 -1.56
CA CYS A 498 -8.58 27.05 -2.01
C CYS A 498 -8.79 28.51 -2.43
N VAL A 499 -9.92 28.83 -3.07
CA VAL A 499 -10.27 30.20 -3.47
C VAL A 499 -10.65 31.07 -2.27
N CYS A 500 -11.29 30.50 -1.24
CA CYS A 500 -11.72 31.24 -0.08
C CYS A 500 -10.63 31.45 0.98
N SER A 501 -9.67 30.53 1.07
CA SER A 501 -8.67 30.49 2.16
C SER A 501 -7.22 30.44 1.66
N GLY A 502 -7.00 30.63 0.36
CA GLY A 502 -5.67 30.55 -0.27
C GLY A 502 -4.66 31.53 0.31
N ASP A 503 -5.08 32.72 0.72
CA ASP A 503 -4.26 33.76 1.36
C ASP A 503 -3.57 33.29 2.66
N THR A 504 -4.16 32.30 3.34
CA THR A 504 -3.65 31.77 4.60
C THR A 504 -2.45 30.83 4.43
N PHE A 505 -2.36 30.09 3.32
CA PHE A 505 -1.36 29.05 3.10
C PHE A 505 -0.49 29.24 1.85
N LEU A 506 -0.85 30.15 0.94
CA LEU A 506 -0.01 30.47 -0.20
C LEU A 506 1.17 31.37 0.20
N PRO A 507 2.36 31.18 -0.42
CA PRO A 507 3.57 31.87 -0.01
C PRO A 507 3.54 33.37 -0.29
N ASP A 508 2.89 33.78 -1.37
CA ASP A 508 2.88 35.15 -1.88
C ASP A 508 1.61 35.49 -2.68
N PRO A 509 1.30 36.78 -2.89
CA PRO A 509 0.12 37.19 -3.67
C PRO A 509 0.11 36.71 -5.13
N LEU A 510 1.27 36.57 -5.80
CA LEU A 510 1.32 36.12 -7.21
C LEU A 510 0.85 34.67 -7.34
N SER A 511 1.22 33.82 -6.37
CA SER A 511 0.73 32.45 -6.25
C SER A 511 -0.80 32.38 -6.08
N TYR A 512 -1.41 33.41 -5.48
CA TYR A 512 -2.86 33.52 -5.31
C TYR A 512 -3.54 34.08 -6.56
N ASP A 513 -2.97 35.12 -7.18
CA ASP A 513 -3.41 35.68 -8.45
C ASP A 513 -3.47 34.60 -9.54
N ASP A 514 -2.48 33.70 -9.58
CA ASP A 514 -2.41 32.57 -10.51
C ASP A 514 -3.60 31.61 -10.38
N LEU A 515 -4.09 31.35 -9.15
CA LEU A 515 -5.29 30.56 -8.91
C LEU A 515 -6.52 31.24 -9.52
N PHE A 516 -6.73 32.53 -9.25
CA PHE A 516 -7.85 33.28 -9.82
C PHE A 516 -7.79 33.35 -11.35
N TYR A 517 -6.61 33.58 -11.92
CA TYR A 517 -6.43 33.62 -13.37
C TYR A 517 -6.88 32.31 -14.03
N LYS A 518 -6.41 31.17 -13.52
CA LYS A 518 -6.80 29.84 -14.03
C LYS A 518 -8.28 29.53 -13.82
N LEU A 519 -8.87 30.01 -12.71
CA LEU A 519 -10.29 29.87 -12.43
C LEU A 519 -11.16 30.66 -13.43
N VAL A 520 -10.75 31.89 -13.76
CA VAL A 520 -11.41 32.73 -14.78
C VAL A 520 -11.34 32.07 -16.15
N GLU A 521 -10.16 31.57 -16.55
CA GLU A 521 -9.99 30.84 -17.81
C GLU A 521 -10.90 29.60 -17.89
N THR A 522 -11.15 28.95 -16.75
CA THR A 522 -11.98 27.75 -16.66
C THR A 522 -13.48 28.06 -16.44
N GLY A 523 -13.88 29.33 -16.33
CA GLY A 523 -15.25 29.77 -16.03
C GLY A 523 -16.36 29.05 -16.79
N PRO A 524 -16.32 28.97 -18.14
CA PRO A 524 -17.34 28.27 -18.93
C PRO A 524 -17.49 26.79 -18.57
N ILE A 525 -16.40 26.14 -18.16
CA ILE A 525 -16.40 24.73 -17.76
C ILE A 525 -17.03 24.57 -16.38
N ILE A 526 -16.82 25.52 -15.46
CA ILE A 526 -17.43 25.53 -14.13
C ILE A 526 -18.96 25.60 -14.25
N THR A 527 -19.48 26.51 -15.08
CA THR A 527 -20.93 26.61 -15.36
C THR A 527 -21.48 25.32 -15.95
N ARG A 528 -20.77 24.74 -16.94
CA ARG A 528 -21.17 23.46 -17.54
C ARG A 528 -21.11 22.30 -16.54
N PHE A 529 -20.12 22.28 -15.66
CA PHE A 529 -19.99 21.25 -14.61
C PHE A 529 -21.19 21.28 -13.66
N ARG A 530 -21.61 22.49 -13.22
CA ARG A 530 -22.83 22.69 -12.43
C ARG A 530 -24.06 22.09 -13.12
N ASP A 531 -24.24 22.39 -14.41
CA ASP A 531 -25.43 21.99 -15.15
C ASP A 531 -25.46 20.48 -15.43
N VAL A 532 -24.31 19.87 -15.75
CA VAL A 532 -24.19 18.44 -16.07
C VAL A 532 -24.42 17.56 -14.83
N TYR A 533 -23.94 17.99 -13.66
CA TYR A 533 -24.12 17.25 -12.41
C TYR A 533 -25.30 17.73 -11.57
N ASN A 534 -26.13 18.63 -12.09
CA ASN A 534 -27.34 19.16 -11.46
C ASN A 534 -27.12 19.79 -10.07
N PHE A 535 -26.02 20.52 -9.87
CA PHE A 535 -25.80 21.34 -8.67
C PHE A 535 -26.65 22.62 -8.74
N LYS A 536 -27.96 22.49 -8.60
CA LYS A 536 -28.92 23.61 -8.62
C LYS A 536 -29.62 23.72 -7.27
N THR A 537 -29.88 24.93 -6.83
CA THR A 537 -30.66 25.23 -5.63
C THR A 537 -32.05 24.63 -5.78
N SER A 538 -32.40 23.63 -4.97
CA SER A 538 -33.75 23.07 -4.94
C SER A 538 -34.73 24.13 -4.41
N THR A 539 -35.81 24.38 -5.14
CA THR A 539 -36.92 25.27 -4.73
C THR A 539 -37.77 24.73 -3.58
N SER A 540 -37.35 23.67 -2.90
CA SER A 540 -38.11 22.99 -1.84
C SER A 540 -37.46 23.12 -0.44
N VAL A 541 -38.10 23.96 0.38
CA VAL A 541 -38.35 23.86 1.85
C VAL A 541 -37.22 23.31 2.74
N ASP A 542 -36.12 24.06 2.90
CA ASP A 542 -35.59 24.43 4.23
C ASP A 542 -34.44 25.47 4.07
N PRO A 543 -34.54 26.70 4.62
CA PRO A 543 -33.49 27.72 4.49
C PRO A 543 -32.18 27.39 5.25
N SER A 544 -32.20 26.39 6.13
CA SER A 544 -31.10 26.00 7.04
C SER A 544 -30.14 24.97 6.45
N SER A 545 -30.44 24.38 5.28
CA SER A 545 -29.64 23.35 4.63
C SER A 545 -29.26 23.74 3.20
N LYS A 546 -28.74 24.96 3.00
CA LYS A 546 -28.03 25.25 1.74
C LYS A 546 -26.93 24.19 1.58
N ASP A 547 -27.13 23.28 0.63
CA ASP A 547 -26.16 22.25 0.31
C ASP A 547 -24.81 22.94 0.07
N VAL A 548 -23.84 22.64 0.94
CA VAL A 548 -22.51 23.28 0.95
C VAL A 548 -21.88 23.20 -0.45
N HIS A 549 -22.15 22.12 -1.18
CA HIS A 549 -21.66 21.89 -2.53
C HIS A 549 -22.25 22.86 -3.56
N VAL A 550 -23.53 23.21 -3.42
CA VAL A 550 -24.21 24.20 -4.28
C VAL A 550 -23.67 25.60 -3.98
N ALA A 551 -23.53 25.95 -2.70
CA ALA A 551 -22.93 27.23 -2.32
C ALA A 551 -21.46 27.36 -2.80
N ALA A 552 -20.72 26.25 -2.78
CA ALA A 552 -19.35 26.18 -3.27
C ALA A 552 -19.25 26.42 -4.79
N ILE A 553 -20.07 25.74 -5.60
CA ILE A 553 -20.06 25.95 -7.06
C ILE A 553 -20.53 27.36 -7.44
N ASP A 554 -21.52 27.91 -6.72
CA ASP A 554 -22.00 29.27 -6.94
C ASP A 554 -20.92 30.32 -6.61
N THR A 555 -20.12 30.07 -5.56
CA THR A 555 -18.96 30.91 -5.23
C THR A 555 -17.93 30.88 -6.35
N LEU A 556 -17.59 29.70 -6.89
CA LEU A 556 -16.65 29.59 -8.00
C LEU A 556 -17.13 30.32 -9.26
N ILE A 557 -18.42 30.22 -9.58
CA ILE A 557 -19.03 30.93 -10.72
C ILE A 557 -19.03 32.45 -10.49
N SER A 558 -19.39 32.90 -9.29
CA SER A 558 -19.39 34.32 -8.92
C SER A 558 -18.00 34.94 -9.04
N VAL A 559 -17.00 34.29 -8.45
CA VAL A 559 -15.59 34.72 -8.53
C VAL A 559 -15.11 34.76 -9.98
N SER A 560 -15.34 33.68 -10.74
CA SER A 560 -14.92 33.60 -12.14
C SER A 560 -15.56 34.71 -12.99
N THR A 561 -16.86 34.96 -12.80
CA THR A 561 -17.60 36.01 -13.52
C THR A 561 -17.12 37.41 -13.14
N HIS A 562 -16.91 37.68 -11.86
CA HIS A 562 -16.46 38.98 -11.36
C HIS A 562 -15.10 39.39 -11.92
N PHE A 563 -14.12 38.47 -11.93
CA PHE A 563 -12.82 38.77 -12.54
C PHE A 563 -12.89 38.81 -14.07
N TYR A 564 -13.75 37.99 -14.69
CA TYR A 564 -13.97 38.06 -16.14
C TYR A 564 -14.52 39.41 -16.58
N THR A 565 -15.52 39.96 -15.89
CA THR A 565 -16.07 41.28 -16.20
C THR A 565 -15.04 42.38 -15.99
N LEU A 566 -14.26 42.34 -14.90
CA LEU A 566 -13.19 43.31 -14.67
C LEU A 566 -12.05 43.25 -15.70
N LEU A 567 -11.74 42.06 -16.24
CA LEU A 567 -10.66 41.88 -17.23
C LEU A 567 -11.11 42.18 -18.66
N PHE A 568 -12.35 41.88 -19.02
CA PHE A 568 -12.82 41.89 -20.41
C PHE A 568 -13.98 42.86 -20.69
N VAL A 569 -14.62 43.43 -19.66
CA VAL A 569 -15.72 44.41 -19.78
C VAL A 569 -15.52 45.57 -18.78
N PRO A 570 -14.52 46.45 -18.99
CA PRO A 570 -14.23 47.51 -18.02
C PRO A 570 -15.24 48.68 -18.02
N ASP A 571 -16.11 48.80 -19.03
CA ASP A 571 -16.98 49.98 -19.24
C ASP A 571 -18.46 49.60 -19.49
N GLN A 572 -19.15 49.08 -18.47
CA GLN A 572 -20.61 49.20 -18.42
C GLN A 572 -21.04 49.81 -17.08
N ASN A 573 -21.65 50.99 -17.16
CA ASN A 573 -22.37 51.60 -16.04
C ASN A 573 -23.39 50.59 -15.48
N PRO A 574 -23.49 50.44 -14.14
CA PRO A 574 -24.38 49.47 -13.52
C PRO A 574 -25.88 49.77 -13.67
N ASP A 575 -26.27 50.89 -14.31
CA ASP A 575 -27.67 51.34 -14.43
C ASP A 575 -28.39 50.94 -15.73
N ALA A 576 -27.79 50.12 -16.60
CA ALA A 576 -28.46 49.63 -17.81
C ALA A 576 -28.90 48.17 -17.65
N GLY A 577 -30.14 47.96 -17.20
CA GLY A 577 -30.78 46.64 -17.10
C GLY A 577 -31.04 45.99 -18.45
N GLY A 578 -30.01 45.43 -19.08
CA GLY A 578 -30.10 44.65 -20.32
C GLY A 578 -29.35 43.33 -20.20
N GLU A 579 -29.96 42.25 -20.68
CA GLU A 579 -29.41 40.89 -20.71
C GLU A 579 -27.99 40.86 -21.32
N ALA A 580 -27.07 40.21 -20.61
CA ALA A 580 -25.69 40.03 -21.05
C ALA A 580 -25.62 39.14 -22.29
N ALA A 581 -25.51 39.76 -23.47
CA ALA A 581 -25.20 39.05 -24.71
C ALA A 581 -23.75 38.50 -24.68
N PRO A 582 -23.49 37.33 -25.31
CA PRO A 582 -22.16 36.71 -25.29
C PRO A 582 -21.18 37.50 -26.17
N VAL A 583 -20.14 38.06 -25.55
CA VAL A 583 -19.08 38.79 -26.27
C VAL A 583 -18.11 37.79 -26.94
N PRO A 584 -17.74 37.95 -28.23
CA PRO A 584 -16.88 37.01 -28.95
C PRO A 584 -15.43 36.94 -28.42
N ALA A 585 -14.84 35.75 -28.48
CA ALA A 585 -13.51 35.39 -27.94
C ALA A 585 -12.27 36.07 -28.58
N ASN A 586 -12.41 37.18 -29.32
CA ASN A 586 -11.33 37.78 -30.12
C ASN A 586 -10.80 39.15 -29.63
N LEU A 587 -11.13 39.60 -28.43
CA LEU A 587 -10.48 40.77 -27.82
C LEU A 587 -9.32 40.35 -26.90
N LYS A 588 -8.25 39.80 -27.49
CA LYS A 588 -6.93 39.79 -26.83
C LYS A 588 -6.38 41.21 -26.83
N LYS A 589 -6.94 42.09 -25.98
CA LYS A 589 -6.29 43.35 -25.63
C LYS A 589 -5.03 42.96 -24.84
N HIS A 590 -3.84 43.27 -25.38
CA HIS A 590 -2.59 43.13 -24.64
C HIS A 590 -2.61 44.15 -23.48
N LEU A 591 -3.16 43.73 -22.34
CA LEU A 591 -3.16 44.51 -21.11
C LEU A 591 -1.72 44.67 -20.63
N SER A 592 -1.32 45.88 -20.28
CA SER A 592 0.01 46.13 -19.72
C SER A 592 0.13 45.55 -18.31
N PRO A 593 1.33 45.16 -17.83
CA PRO A 593 1.50 44.62 -16.47
C PRO A 593 0.96 45.53 -15.36
N ARG A 594 0.98 46.85 -15.57
CA ARG A 594 0.42 47.84 -14.65
C ARG A 594 -1.10 47.85 -14.62
N GLU A 595 -1.76 47.67 -15.77
CA GLU A 595 -3.22 47.59 -15.85
C GLU A 595 -3.73 46.29 -15.24
N VAL A 596 -3.06 45.17 -15.50
CA VAL A 596 -3.38 43.88 -14.87
C VAL A 596 -3.28 43.99 -13.34
N HIS A 597 -2.20 44.58 -12.83
CA HIS A 597 -2.04 44.76 -11.37
C HIS A 597 -3.11 45.68 -10.77
N ARG A 598 -3.52 46.74 -11.47
CA ARG A 598 -4.63 47.61 -11.04
C ARG A 598 -5.97 46.87 -11.02
N ILE A 599 -6.25 46.06 -12.04
CA ILE A 599 -7.48 45.27 -12.15
C ILE A 599 -7.53 44.19 -11.07
N ILE A 600 -6.42 43.51 -10.80
CA ILE A 600 -6.32 42.53 -9.71
C ILE A 600 -6.59 43.19 -8.36
N LYS A 601 -5.98 44.36 -8.10
CA LYS A 601 -6.21 45.12 -6.87
C LYS A 601 -7.67 45.55 -6.72
N GLN A 602 -8.26 46.12 -7.77
CA GLN A 602 -9.67 46.48 -7.82
C GLN A 602 -10.56 45.24 -7.61
N GLY A 603 -10.19 44.11 -8.20
CA GLY A 603 -10.87 42.83 -8.03
C GLY A 603 -10.88 42.37 -6.59
N TYR A 604 -9.77 42.44 -5.85
CA TYR A 604 -9.76 42.11 -4.43
C TYR A 604 -10.54 43.09 -3.56
N GLU A 605 -10.58 44.37 -3.93
CA GLU A 605 -11.35 45.39 -3.19
C GLU A 605 -12.87 45.28 -3.41
N THR A 606 -13.32 44.82 -4.59
CA THR A 606 -14.75 44.67 -4.93
C THR A 606 -15.31 43.26 -4.73
N LEU A 607 -14.44 42.25 -4.57
CA LEU A 607 -14.85 40.86 -4.39
C LEU A 607 -15.22 40.56 -2.93
N SER A 608 -16.52 40.46 -2.67
CA SER A 608 -17.03 39.89 -1.42
C SER A 608 -17.18 38.37 -1.57
N ILE A 609 -16.17 37.61 -1.15
CA ILE A 609 -16.29 36.15 -1.02
C ILE A 609 -16.92 35.87 0.35
N GLN A 610 -18.18 35.45 0.38
CA GLN A 610 -18.73 34.82 1.58
C GLN A 610 -18.37 33.33 1.52
N PRO A 611 -17.39 32.86 2.31
CA PRO A 611 -17.01 31.46 2.26
C PRO A 611 -18.19 30.60 2.70
N PRO A 612 -18.63 29.62 1.89
CA PRO A 612 -19.63 28.67 2.32
C PRO A 612 -19.22 28.00 3.64
N GLU A 613 -20.13 27.97 4.61
CA GLU A 613 -19.89 27.31 5.89
C GLU A 613 -19.60 25.82 5.67
N GLY A 614 -18.58 25.28 6.34
CA GLY A 614 -18.26 23.85 6.27
C GLY A 614 -17.39 23.39 5.09
N LEU A 615 -16.79 24.29 4.30
CA LEU A 615 -15.84 23.89 3.23
C LEU A 615 -14.61 23.12 3.73
N SER A 616 -14.15 23.44 4.94
CA SER A 616 -13.04 22.74 5.61
C SER A 616 -13.50 21.52 6.41
N ALA A 617 -14.82 21.24 6.45
CA ALA A 617 -15.34 20.11 7.19
C ALA A 617 -15.11 18.82 6.41
N TRP A 618 -14.56 17.82 7.09
CA TRP A 618 -14.38 16.48 6.56
C TRP A 618 -14.65 15.45 7.65
N THR A 619 -15.12 14.27 7.23
CA THR A 619 -15.34 13.16 8.14
C THR A 619 -14.03 12.44 8.44
N ARG A 620 -13.78 12.19 9.73
CA ARG A 620 -12.65 11.36 10.17
C ARG A 620 -12.75 9.98 9.55
N TYR A 621 -11.58 9.45 9.20
CA TYR A 621 -11.42 8.08 8.74
C TYR A 621 -12.02 7.11 9.75
N ARG A 622 -12.86 6.22 9.25
CA ARG A 622 -13.41 5.11 10.00
C ARG A 622 -13.18 3.86 9.19
N GLU A 623 -12.42 2.95 9.78
CA GLU A 623 -12.03 1.72 9.13
C GLU A 623 -13.23 0.85 8.69
N ALA A 624 -14.34 0.91 9.45
CA ALA A 624 -15.57 0.17 9.14
C ALA A 624 -16.20 0.56 7.79
N ASP A 625 -16.04 1.82 7.36
CA ASP A 625 -16.60 2.32 6.10
C ASP A 625 -15.89 1.70 4.88
N TRP A 626 -14.68 1.15 5.09
CA TRP A 626 -13.80 0.57 4.07
C TRP A 626 -13.67 -0.96 4.22
N LYS A 627 -14.62 -1.59 4.91
CA LYS A 627 -14.60 -3.03 5.23
C LYS A 627 -14.41 -3.92 4.00
N THR A 628 -15.04 -3.59 2.87
CA THR A 628 -14.99 -4.43 1.66
C THR A 628 -13.62 -4.38 1.00
N GLU A 629 -13.09 -3.16 0.87
CA GLU A 629 -11.81 -2.82 0.25
C GLU A 629 -10.67 -3.40 1.08
N LEU A 630 -10.68 -3.18 2.40
CA LEU A 630 -9.68 -3.71 3.33
C LEU A 630 -9.67 -5.24 3.36
N LYS A 631 -10.84 -5.90 3.28
CA LYS A 631 -10.88 -7.37 3.14
C LYS A 631 -10.27 -7.86 1.83
N ARG A 632 -10.41 -7.13 0.73
CA ARG A 632 -9.77 -7.49 -0.56
C ARG A 632 -8.26 -7.32 -0.46
N ALA A 633 -7.80 -6.22 0.12
CA ALA A 633 -6.38 -5.97 0.34
C ALA A 633 -5.75 -7.00 1.29
N ALA A 634 -6.44 -7.36 2.38
CA ALA A 634 -6.00 -8.41 3.30
C ALA A 634 -5.87 -9.77 2.60
N ARG A 635 -6.84 -10.17 1.77
CA ARG A 635 -6.74 -11.40 0.97
C ARG A 635 -5.57 -11.37 0.00
N CYS A 636 -5.32 -10.23 -0.64
CA CYS A 636 -4.18 -10.04 -1.53
C CYS A 636 -2.84 -10.23 -0.78
N ALA A 637 -2.73 -9.65 0.42
CA ALA A 637 -1.54 -9.80 1.26
C ALA A 637 -1.36 -11.25 1.77
N VAL A 638 -2.46 -11.95 2.08
CA VAL A 638 -2.48 -13.37 2.45
C VAL A 638 -1.94 -14.23 1.30
N ASP A 639 -2.42 -14.01 0.07
CA ASP A 639 -1.97 -14.76 -1.10
C ASP A 639 -0.47 -14.51 -1.38
N ASP A 640 -0.01 -13.26 -1.25
CA ASP A 640 1.40 -12.90 -1.38
C ASP A 640 2.26 -13.52 -0.29
N ALA A 641 1.81 -13.49 0.97
CA ALA A 641 2.51 -14.10 2.08
C ALA A 641 2.64 -15.62 1.91
N ARG A 642 1.62 -16.28 1.34
CA ARG A 642 1.70 -17.69 0.96
C ARG A 642 2.76 -17.93 -0.10
N GLY A 643 2.91 -17.03 -1.07
CA GLY A 643 3.96 -17.12 -2.09
C GLY A 643 5.39 -16.96 -1.56
N LEU A 644 5.59 -16.29 -0.41
CA LEU A 644 6.91 -16.04 0.18
C LEU A 644 7.54 -17.25 0.89
N VAL A 645 6.72 -18.24 1.25
CA VAL A 645 7.14 -19.40 2.04
C VAL A 645 7.24 -20.71 1.24
N VAL A 646 6.89 -20.65 -0.05
CA VAL A 646 6.87 -21.80 -0.99
C VAL A 646 8.23 -22.04 -1.63
#